data_AF-A0A813KNP6-F1
#
_entry.id   AF-A0A813KNP6-F1
#
_cell.length_a   1.000
_cell.length_b   1.000
_cell.length_c   1.000
_cell.angle_alpha   90.00
_cell.angle_beta   90.00
_cell.angle_gamma   90.00
#
_symmetry.space_group_name_H-M   'P 1'
#
loop_
_entity.id
_entity.type
_entity.pdbx_description
1 polymer ?
#
loop_
_entity_poly.entity_id
_entity_poly.type
_entity_poly.pdbx_seq_one_letter_code
_entity_poly.pdbx_strand_id
1 'polypeptide(L)'
;VAARSEGSDSLEGLFYETAYEQVEVSCLHLREAAVILDGESSSKMPGGLPENFVLASPSRALEAARAMGGTLIFLGESDLEPGEDDTTQEELLASCMSLLSALAREAKGELEIFFVLKANLRYSALWGLLRAAAHEHPELRLRRMLREGDGVTMLLPALPCELNLRSEGAFAPRLRAVAPPAAVPLGAARNALVTGGLRGLGLQVGKWLLESGRASSLVLVGRNSAKGEAAEVVRSLQEKWPVEVRNCDVSNWAEVQQLPDDCDLVIHCAGNIKDGLLMNLTPEDASQVLRPKIRGSLHLKRHFPRSKLFAFSSSSGLIGPAGQSTYAAANTFVDALMPSIQWGGWGEVGMALDLGIDPLPGELFLPVAQGMECLGRVLDGPGLERHAQGQSPLCVLGADWEAYRQNATVFAPDEQLLAGIEVPAQPASSLGERCEGDSRGDGHVQRWTLILGAAGARWRGASTLWEVSQQHVVLGTTVFPATGFVSLALEAAASVLDVSLVQLSDVSFLRPLELSTTRRLTTTLVRSGAGGTLRFSSVPLPPAGQEEDQEEASKAASTLHCTCSFAAGNASVLAQQELEAKATQSQSLPAVPSIYARFAAAGYFYGPAFQGSGFAASASSASCKLPASKPANLAVQPGNLDVALQLASLLHPLGCRGAPQAIRRLVARSGTQLSTATGQLTAMGQLNFQALDASGKVGCSIEGLSMAALDAPATLQTRRCVWKPLATETRRGAWLAVGTEAQSLGLPGTVDREEESHEAVVMAVRASSLEDVLRCRREVSIQVAKKRCWLLALQDQGETFAEAAAAAAIEVGAHAIIGSASALSAVAEGLGHFTNDQ
;
A
#
# COMPACT_ATOMS: atom_id res chain seq x y z
N VAL A 1 12.96 5.95 36.32
CA VAL A 1 13.90 6.27 37.43
C VAL A 1 14.22 5.01 38.21
N ALA A 2 15.37 4.40 37.90
CA ALA A 2 16.30 3.71 38.80
C ALA A 2 17.42 3.11 37.93
N ALA A 3 18.65 3.51 38.24
CA ALA A 3 19.90 3.27 37.52
C ALA A 3 20.05 1.89 36.86
N ARG A 4 20.26 1.89 35.53
CA ARG A 4 21.00 0.83 34.83
C ARG A 4 22.41 1.36 34.53
N SER A 5 23.36 0.47 34.73
CA SER A 5 24.81 0.66 34.78
C SER A 5 25.39 1.47 33.61
N GLU A 6 26.22 2.45 33.95
CA GLU A 6 27.05 3.23 33.04
C GLU A 6 28.20 2.36 32.50
N GLY A 7 28.36 2.37 31.17
CA GLY A 7 29.55 1.84 30.48
C GLY A 7 29.25 0.64 29.58
N SER A 8 29.02 0.91 28.28
CA SER A 8 28.79 0.00 27.14
C SER A 8 27.35 -0.48 26.85
N ASP A 9 26.48 -0.67 27.85
CA ASP A 9 25.06 -1.06 27.65
C ASP A 9 24.15 0.09 27.15
N SER A 10 24.63 1.35 27.15
CA SER A 10 23.80 2.54 26.91
C SER A 10 23.40 2.75 25.45
N LEU A 11 24.11 2.15 24.49
CA LEU A 11 23.88 2.33 23.06
C LEU A 11 23.28 1.10 22.36
N GLU A 12 23.19 -0.03 23.08
CA GLU A 12 22.60 -1.24 22.53
C GLU A 12 21.12 -1.01 22.18
N GLY A 13 20.69 -1.55 21.03
CA GLY A 13 19.31 -1.40 20.57
C GLY A 13 18.98 -0.03 19.97
N LEU A 14 19.98 0.80 19.65
CA LEU A 14 19.75 2.07 18.95
C LEU A 14 20.17 2.06 17.48
N PHE A 15 21.04 1.14 17.08
CA PHE A 15 21.59 1.08 15.72
C PHE A 15 20.85 0.05 14.87
N TYR A 16 20.47 0.48 13.67
CA TYR A 16 19.78 -0.33 12.70
C TYR A 16 20.36 -0.14 11.30
N GLU A 17 20.25 -1.16 10.48
CA GLU A 17 20.55 -1.07 9.05
C GLU A 17 19.37 -1.60 8.22
N THR A 18 19.29 -1.12 6.97
CA THR A 18 18.36 -1.67 5.99
C THR A 18 19.03 -2.83 5.27
N ALA A 19 18.52 -4.04 5.47
CA ALA A 19 18.88 -5.22 4.71
C ALA A 19 17.83 -5.49 3.63
N TYR A 20 18.23 -6.09 2.52
CA TYR A 20 17.34 -6.46 1.43
C TYR A 20 17.26 -7.99 1.35
N GLU A 21 16.09 -8.53 1.66
CA GLU A 21 15.85 -9.99 1.65
C GLU A 21 15.13 -10.39 0.37
N GLN A 22 15.59 -11.47 -0.25
CA GLN A 22 14.93 -12.02 -1.44
C GLN A 22 13.54 -12.55 -1.07
N VAL A 23 12.54 -12.19 -1.88
CA VAL A 23 11.14 -12.57 -1.65
C VAL A 23 10.51 -13.14 -2.92
N GLU A 24 9.59 -14.08 -2.76
CA GLU A 24 8.72 -14.52 -3.84
C GLU A 24 7.54 -13.55 -3.98
N VAL A 25 7.28 -13.11 -5.22
CA VAL A 25 6.29 -12.08 -5.50
C VAL A 25 5.27 -12.60 -6.51
N SER A 26 4.01 -12.67 -6.09
CA SER A 26 2.89 -12.92 -6.99
C SER A 26 2.67 -11.71 -7.89
N CYS A 27 2.82 -11.89 -9.20
CA CYS A 27 2.68 -10.81 -10.18
C CYS A 27 1.34 -10.87 -10.94
N LEU A 28 0.79 -9.71 -11.26
CA LEU A 28 -0.36 -9.55 -12.13
C LEU A 28 0.06 -9.76 -13.58
N HIS A 29 -0.75 -10.51 -14.33
CA HIS A 29 -0.66 -10.59 -15.78
C HIS A 29 -1.54 -9.50 -16.39
N LEU A 30 -0.98 -8.30 -16.51
CA LEU A 30 -1.67 -7.15 -17.09
C LEU A 30 -1.61 -7.23 -18.61
N ARG A 31 -2.76 -7.11 -19.27
CA ARG A 31 -2.86 -7.10 -20.74
C ARG A 31 -2.68 -5.71 -21.33
N GLU A 32 -3.04 -4.69 -20.55
CA GLU A 32 -3.01 -3.30 -20.96
C GLU A 32 -2.64 -2.38 -19.79
N ALA A 33 -1.99 -1.25 -20.09
CA ALA A 33 -1.65 -0.22 -19.11
C ALA A 33 -1.49 1.17 -19.72
N ALA A 34 -1.79 2.21 -18.95
CA ALA A 34 -1.28 3.55 -19.19
C ALA A 34 0.11 3.69 -18.59
N VAL A 35 1.04 4.29 -19.34
CA VAL A 35 2.44 4.46 -18.93
C VAL A 35 2.81 5.93 -18.96
N ILE A 36 3.26 6.47 -17.83
CA ILE A 36 3.96 7.75 -17.77
C ILE A 36 5.45 7.44 -17.85
N LEU A 37 6.16 8.06 -18.78
CA LEU A 37 7.60 7.88 -18.94
C LEU A 37 8.35 9.15 -18.52
N ASP A 38 9.26 9.04 -17.55
CA ASP A 38 10.27 10.06 -17.25
C ASP A 38 11.63 9.57 -17.78
N GLY A 39 12.12 10.19 -18.86
CA GLY A 39 13.34 9.79 -19.59
C GLY A 39 13.15 9.83 -21.11
N GLU A 40 14.26 9.74 -21.87
CA GLU A 40 14.17 9.67 -23.33
C GLU A 40 13.54 8.34 -23.77
N SER A 41 12.61 8.41 -24.74
CA SER A 41 11.90 7.26 -25.32
C SER A 41 12.80 6.27 -26.10
N SER A 42 14.13 6.40 -26.07
CA SER A 42 15.00 5.79 -27.08
C SER A 42 15.53 4.39 -26.71
N SER A 43 14.94 3.41 -27.41
CA SER A 43 15.48 2.12 -27.90
C SER A 43 15.24 0.81 -27.15
N LYS A 44 15.09 0.75 -25.81
CA LYS A 44 14.60 -0.47 -25.14
C LYS A 44 13.81 -0.15 -23.87
N MET A 45 12.50 -0.06 -24.02
CA MET A 45 11.57 -0.22 -22.89
C MET A 45 11.93 -1.50 -22.12
N PRO A 46 11.90 -1.49 -20.78
CA PRO A 46 12.25 -2.68 -20.01
C PRO A 46 11.28 -3.82 -20.27
N GLY A 47 11.80 -5.04 -20.21
CA GLY A 47 10.97 -6.24 -20.26
C GLY A 47 9.94 -6.24 -19.12
N GLY A 48 8.79 -6.87 -19.34
CA GLY A 48 7.72 -6.97 -18.34
C GLY A 48 6.61 -5.94 -18.47
N LEU A 49 6.74 -4.97 -19.39
CA LEU A 49 5.63 -4.09 -19.75
C LEU A 49 4.51 -4.88 -20.45
N PRO A 50 3.23 -4.53 -20.21
CA PRO A 50 2.11 -5.11 -20.94
C PRO A 50 2.25 -4.91 -22.45
N GLU A 51 1.80 -5.89 -23.25
CA GLU A 51 1.88 -5.82 -24.71
C GLU A 51 1.15 -4.60 -25.29
N ASN A 52 0.02 -4.23 -24.69
CA ASN A 52 -0.76 -3.07 -25.10
C ASN A 52 -0.60 -1.93 -24.08
N PHE A 53 0.30 -0.99 -24.34
CA PHE A 53 0.40 0.20 -23.48
C PHE A 53 0.28 1.49 -24.28
N VAL A 54 -0.16 2.55 -23.60
CA VAL A 54 -0.21 3.91 -24.15
C VAL A 54 0.61 4.84 -23.27
N LEU A 55 1.40 5.70 -23.91
CA LEU A 55 2.11 6.76 -23.19
C LEU A 55 1.12 7.89 -22.84
N ALA A 56 1.13 8.32 -21.60
CA ALA A 56 0.29 9.39 -21.07
C ALA A 56 1.14 10.45 -20.35
N SER A 57 0.69 11.70 -20.40
CA SER A 57 1.23 12.74 -19.52
C SER A 57 0.69 12.56 -18.10
N PRO A 58 1.39 13.06 -17.06
CA PRO A 58 0.88 13.03 -15.68
C PRO A 58 -0.53 13.63 -15.54
N SER A 59 -0.82 14.71 -16.28
CA SER A 59 -2.14 15.36 -16.28
C SER A 59 -3.28 14.52 -16.85
N ARG A 60 -2.99 13.53 -17.71
CA ARG A 60 -3.98 12.63 -18.32
C ARG A 60 -3.87 11.19 -17.84
N ALA A 61 -3.04 10.97 -16.82
CA ALA A 61 -2.75 9.65 -16.28
C ALA A 61 -4.00 8.89 -15.85
N LEU A 62 -4.94 9.58 -15.18
CA LEU A 62 -6.19 8.99 -14.71
C LEU A 62 -7.10 8.55 -15.86
N GLU A 63 -7.29 9.41 -16.85
CA GLU A 63 -8.10 9.13 -18.04
C GLU A 63 -7.52 7.96 -18.83
N ALA A 64 -6.21 7.99 -19.06
CA ALA A 64 -5.49 6.93 -19.74
C ALA A 64 -5.56 5.61 -18.96
N ALA A 65 -5.38 5.63 -17.64
CA ALA A 65 -5.44 4.42 -16.83
C ALA A 65 -6.83 3.78 -16.86
N ARG A 66 -7.90 4.58 -16.77
CA ARG A 66 -9.29 4.10 -16.92
C ARG A 66 -9.54 3.51 -18.31
N ALA A 67 -9.01 4.14 -19.36
CA ALA A 67 -9.09 3.64 -20.73
C ALA A 67 -8.31 2.32 -20.95
N MET A 68 -7.33 2.04 -20.09
CA MET A 68 -6.43 0.89 -20.15
C MET A 68 -6.65 -0.07 -18.97
N GLY A 69 -7.92 -0.41 -18.73
CA GLY A 69 -8.30 -1.48 -17.79
C GLY A 69 -7.98 -1.17 -16.32
N GLY A 70 -7.80 0.11 -15.97
CA GLY A 70 -7.54 0.57 -14.61
C GLY A 70 -6.08 0.46 -14.17
N THR A 71 -5.12 0.35 -15.09
CA THR A 71 -3.69 0.22 -14.74
C THR A 71 -2.89 1.46 -15.10
N LEU A 72 -2.10 1.96 -14.15
CA LEU A 72 -1.16 3.07 -14.34
C LEU A 72 0.26 2.66 -13.93
N ILE A 73 1.22 2.82 -14.83
CA ILE A 73 2.64 2.59 -14.59
C ILE A 73 3.40 3.90 -14.77
N PHE A 74 3.98 4.44 -13.70
CA PHE A 74 5.01 5.46 -13.78
C PHE A 74 6.36 4.78 -13.96
N LEU A 75 7.02 5.04 -15.08
CA LEU A 75 8.28 4.43 -15.47
C LEU A 75 9.39 5.50 -15.50
N GLY A 76 10.34 5.38 -14.57
CA GLY A 76 11.52 6.23 -14.49
C GLY A 76 12.73 5.56 -15.14
N GLU A 77 13.14 6.04 -16.31
CA GLU A 77 14.28 5.53 -17.10
C GLU A 77 15.40 6.54 -17.29
N SER A 78 15.23 7.78 -16.83
CA SER A 78 16.18 8.86 -17.08
C SER A 78 17.50 8.64 -16.34
N ASP A 79 18.60 8.75 -17.09
CA ASP A 79 19.99 8.79 -16.59
C ASP A 79 20.50 10.21 -16.32
N LEU A 80 19.60 11.21 -16.38
CA LEU A 80 19.95 12.58 -16.06
C LEU A 80 20.21 12.71 -14.56
N GLU A 81 21.50 12.75 -14.22
CA GLU A 81 21.99 13.06 -12.89
C GLU A 81 21.88 14.57 -12.62
N PRO A 82 21.39 14.97 -11.43
CA PRO A 82 21.14 16.39 -11.13
C PRO A 82 22.43 17.22 -11.06
N GLY A 83 22.47 18.30 -11.85
CA GLY A 83 23.52 19.34 -11.84
C GLY A 83 23.35 20.45 -10.80
N GLU A 84 24.24 21.46 -10.80
CA GLU A 84 24.30 22.53 -9.77
C GLU A 84 23.05 23.42 -9.70
N ASP A 85 22.57 23.87 -10.86
CA ASP A 85 21.38 24.70 -10.99
C ASP A 85 20.16 23.87 -11.40
N ASP A 86 20.30 22.54 -11.33
CA ASP A 86 19.34 21.61 -11.86
C ASP A 86 18.14 21.48 -10.93
N THR A 87 17.03 22.08 -11.36
CA THR A 87 15.72 22.03 -10.70
C THR A 87 14.95 20.75 -11.01
N THR A 88 15.50 19.85 -11.84
CA THR A 88 14.76 18.68 -12.33
C THR A 88 14.34 17.72 -11.21
N GLN A 89 15.07 17.69 -10.08
CA GLN A 89 14.66 16.91 -8.91
C GLN A 89 13.40 17.49 -8.29
N GLU A 90 13.39 18.78 -8.00
CA GLU A 90 12.21 19.44 -7.43
C GLU A 90 11.04 19.49 -8.41
N GLU A 91 11.30 19.61 -9.72
CA GLU A 91 10.27 19.56 -10.77
C GLU A 91 9.65 18.16 -10.89
N LEU A 92 10.47 17.10 -10.87
CA LEU A 92 9.99 15.72 -10.85
C LEU A 92 9.12 15.48 -9.61
N LEU A 93 9.60 15.88 -8.43
CA LEU A 93 8.86 15.77 -7.19
C LEU A 93 7.54 16.55 -7.25
N ALA A 94 7.55 17.80 -7.72
CA ALA A 94 6.34 18.61 -7.86
C ALA A 94 5.32 17.97 -8.82
N SER A 95 5.79 17.42 -9.95
CA SER A 95 4.94 16.71 -10.91
C SER A 95 4.32 15.46 -10.29
N CYS A 96 5.12 14.64 -9.59
CA CYS A 96 4.66 13.44 -8.91
C CYS A 96 3.71 13.75 -7.74
N MET A 97 3.97 14.81 -6.96
CA MET A 97 3.06 15.28 -5.93
C MET A 97 1.69 15.66 -6.53
N SER A 98 1.69 16.43 -7.62
CA SER A 98 0.46 16.81 -8.31
C SER A 98 -0.29 15.58 -8.86
N LEU A 99 0.41 14.62 -9.43
CA LEU A 99 -0.15 13.35 -9.90
C LEU A 99 -0.79 12.56 -8.76
N LEU A 100 -0.04 12.32 -7.68
CA LEU A 100 -0.51 11.55 -6.52
C LEU A 100 -1.74 12.22 -5.87
N SER A 101 -1.73 13.54 -5.73
CA SER A 101 -2.88 14.30 -5.20
C SER A 101 -4.11 14.19 -6.11
N ALA A 102 -3.93 14.22 -7.44
CA ALA A 102 -5.02 14.03 -8.39
C ALA A 102 -5.60 12.60 -8.30
N LEU A 103 -4.72 11.58 -8.24
CA LEU A 103 -5.12 10.18 -8.11
C LEU A 103 -5.85 9.93 -6.78
N ALA A 104 -5.35 10.45 -5.66
CA ALA A 104 -5.98 10.31 -4.34
C ALA A 104 -7.40 10.88 -4.33
N ARG A 105 -7.61 12.04 -4.99
CA ARG A 105 -8.91 12.70 -5.05
C ARG A 105 -9.93 11.95 -5.91
N GLU A 106 -9.49 11.38 -7.03
CA GLU A 106 -10.39 10.98 -8.12
C GLU A 106 -10.44 9.47 -8.41
N ALA A 107 -9.41 8.70 -8.06
CA ALA A 107 -9.34 7.26 -8.32
C ALA A 107 -9.92 6.40 -7.20
N LYS A 108 -9.88 6.86 -5.93
CA LYS A 108 -10.44 6.17 -4.75
C LYS A 108 -10.20 4.63 -4.68
N GLY A 109 -9.03 4.18 -5.14
CA GLY A 109 -8.64 2.76 -5.14
C GLY A 109 -9.16 1.91 -6.31
N GLU A 110 -9.73 2.53 -7.34
CA GLU A 110 -10.15 1.88 -8.58
C GLU A 110 -8.98 1.45 -9.49
N LEU A 111 -7.76 1.94 -9.22
CA LEU A 111 -6.60 1.76 -10.08
C LEU A 111 -5.51 0.88 -9.47
N GLU A 112 -4.84 0.13 -10.32
CA GLU A 112 -3.58 -0.54 -10.00
C GLU A 112 -2.41 0.38 -10.41
N ILE A 113 -1.72 0.95 -9.41
CA ILE A 113 -0.69 1.98 -9.60
C ILE A 113 0.71 1.42 -9.29
N PHE A 114 1.60 1.52 -10.26
CA PHE A 114 2.99 1.05 -10.20
C PHE A 114 3.95 2.22 -10.41
N PHE A 115 4.93 2.37 -9.53
CA PHE A 115 6.10 3.22 -9.72
C PHE A 115 7.31 2.33 -9.91
N VAL A 116 7.88 2.33 -11.11
CA VAL A 116 9.00 1.48 -11.51
C VAL A 116 10.14 2.42 -11.88
N LEU A 117 11.10 2.57 -10.98
CA LEU A 117 12.15 3.58 -11.08
C LEU A 117 13.51 2.93 -11.24
N LYS A 118 14.39 3.52 -12.04
CA LYS A 118 15.81 3.13 -12.09
C LYS A 118 16.49 3.50 -10.76
N ALA A 119 17.39 2.64 -10.28
CA ALA A 119 18.18 2.89 -9.07
C ALA A 119 19.31 3.90 -9.36
N ASN A 120 19.01 5.20 -9.30
CA ASN A 120 19.99 6.28 -9.47
C ASN A 120 19.65 7.48 -8.58
N LEU A 121 20.48 8.52 -8.63
CA LEU A 121 20.29 9.68 -7.76
C LEU A 121 18.99 10.43 -8.11
N ARG A 122 18.60 10.48 -9.39
CA ARG A 122 17.41 11.19 -9.88
C ARG A 122 16.11 10.73 -9.22
N TYR A 123 16.00 9.43 -8.95
CA TYR A 123 14.79 8.86 -8.38
C TYR A 123 14.84 8.66 -6.87
N SER A 124 15.98 8.95 -6.22
CA SER A 124 16.15 8.74 -4.78
C SER A 124 15.20 9.59 -3.94
N ALA A 125 15.03 10.87 -4.28
CA ALA A 125 14.08 11.74 -3.58
C ALA A 125 12.63 11.28 -3.77
N LEU A 126 12.27 10.89 -5.01
CA LEU A 126 10.94 10.38 -5.32
C LEU A 126 10.63 9.10 -4.54
N TRP A 127 11.63 8.23 -4.34
CA TRP A 127 11.49 7.02 -3.54
C TRP A 127 11.05 7.31 -2.10
N GLY A 128 11.69 8.29 -1.44
CA GLY A 128 11.30 8.76 -0.10
C GLY A 128 9.89 9.35 -0.08
N LEU A 129 9.53 10.12 -1.10
CA LEU A 129 8.19 10.68 -1.26
C LEU A 129 7.12 9.59 -1.36
N LEU A 130 7.37 8.55 -2.17
CA LEU A 130 6.43 7.47 -2.41
C LEU A 130 6.16 6.61 -1.16
N ARG A 131 7.14 6.47 -0.26
CA ARG A 131 6.94 5.80 1.04
C ARG A 131 5.91 6.54 1.88
N ALA A 132 6.08 7.84 2.05
CA ALA A 132 5.13 8.68 2.78
C ALA A 132 3.76 8.73 2.10
N ALA A 133 3.72 8.91 0.78
CA ALA A 133 2.47 8.93 0.03
C ALA A 133 1.68 7.61 0.18
N ALA A 134 2.34 6.46 0.31
CA ALA A 134 1.66 5.19 0.53
C ALA A 134 1.03 5.07 1.93
N HIS A 135 1.61 5.70 2.94
CA HIS A 135 1.02 5.78 4.28
C HIS A 135 -0.08 6.84 4.37
N GLU A 136 0.04 7.95 3.64
CA GLU A 136 -0.98 8.99 3.57
C GLU A 136 -2.21 8.56 2.75
N HIS A 137 -1.98 7.78 1.70
CA HIS A 137 -3.02 7.31 0.78
C HIS A 137 -2.98 5.78 0.56
N PRO A 138 -3.27 4.96 1.59
CA PRO A 138 -3.29 3.50 1.45
C PRO A 138 -4.28 3.01 0.38
N GLU A 139 -5.34 3.77 0.12
CA GLU A 139 -6.32 3.51 -0.93
C GLU A 139 -5.71 3.50 -2.33
N LEU A 140 -4.59 4.19 -2.56
CA LEU A 140 -3.89 4.17 -3.85
C LEU A 140 -3.13 2.87 -4.11
N ARG A 141 -2.96 2.02 -3.08
CA ARG A 141 -2.35 0.68 -3.21
C ARG A 141 -1.03 0.71 -3.97
N LEU A 142 -0.20 1.71 -3.68
CA LEU A 142 1.03 2.00 -4.43
C LEU A 142 2.00 0.81 -4.40
N ARG A 143 2.47 0.41 -5.59
CA ARG A 143 3.54 -0.59 -5.76
C ARG A 143 4.80 0.11 -6.21
N ARG A 144 5.84 0.03 -5.39
CA ARG A 144 7.08 0.79 -5.54
C ARG A 144 8.18 -0.20 -5.87
N MET A 145 8.76 -0.09 -7.06
CA MET A 145 9.84 -0.97 -7.55
C MET A 145 11.05 -0.12 -7.95
N LEU A 146 12.21 -0.42 -7.37
CA LEU A 146 13.49 0.19 -7.72
C LEU A 146 14.33 -0.84 -8.50
N ARG A 147 14.70 -0.55 -9.75
CA ARG A 147 15.46 -1.46 -10.62
C ARG A 147 16.95 -1.16 -10.57
N GLU A 148 17.72 -2.14 -10.11
CA GLU A 148 19.18 -2.08 -10.05
C GLU A 148 19.80 -2.59 -11.36
N GLY A 149 19.68 -1.78 -12.43
CA GLY A 149 20.30 -2.00 -13.72
C GLY A 149 19.33 -2.13 -14.91
N ASP A 150 19.80 -1.77 -16.11
CA ASP A 150 18.98 -1.62 -17.32
C ASP A 150 18.41 -2.94 -17.88
N GLY A 151 19.06 -4.06 -17.57
CA GLY A 151 18.62 -5.39 -18.01
C GLY A 151 17.61 -6.07 -17.07
N VAL A 152 17.24 -5.42 -15.96
CA VAL A 152 16.33 -6.02 -14.98
C VAL A 152 14.89 -5.94 -15.48
N THR A 153 14.25 -7.11 -15.58
CA THR A 153 12.85 -7.22 -16.01
C THR A 153 11.94 -6.64 -14.93
N MET A 154 10.98 -5.82 -15.34
CA MET A 154 9.96 -5.29 -14.47
C MET A 154 9.06 -6.41 -13.94
N LEU A 155 8.75 -6.35 -12.65
CA LEU A 155 7.72 -7.16 -12.02
C LEU A 155 6.55 -6.26 -11.65
N LEU A 156 5.33 -6.79 -11.76
CA LEU A 156 4.08 -6.07 -11.47
C LEU A 156 3.36 -6.80 -10.32
N PRO A 157 3.70 -6.53 -9.05
CA PRO A 157 3.18 -7.25 -7.89
C PRO A 157 1.66 -7.11 -7.74
N ALA A 158 0.99 -8.15 -7.24
CA ALA A 158 -0.45 -8.12 -7.00
C ALA A 158 -0.86 -7.35 -5.74
N LEU A 159 0.04 -7.20 -4.77
CA LEU A 159 -0.21 -6.49 -3.51
C LEU A 159 0.63 -5.21 -3.45
N PRO A 160 0.20 -4.17 -2.72
CA PRO A 160 1.03 -3.03 -2.39
C PRO A 160 2.34 -3.50 -1.74
N CYS A 161 3.46 -2.94 -2.18
CA CYS A 161 4.77 -3.34 -1.67
C CYS A 161 5.85 -2.34 -2.07
N GLU A 162 6.99 -2.47 -1.39
CA GLU A 162 8.26 -1.88 -1.77
C GLU A 162 9.26 -2.98 -2.13
N LEU A 163 9.85 -2.93 -3.33
CA LEU A 163 10.79 -3.93 -3.81
C LEU A 163 11.99 -3.30 -4.53
N ASN A 164 13.18 -3.84 -4.29
CA ASN A 164 14.33 -3.71 -5.18
C ASN A 164 14.34 -4.88 -6.14
N LEU A 165 14.37 -4.60 -7.44
CA LEU A 165 14.46 -5.58 -8.51
C LEU A 165 15.92 -5.67 -8.96
N ARG A 166 16.47 -6.88 -8.89
CA ARG A 166 17.82 -7.22 -9.33
C ARG A 166 17.77 -8.34 -10.34
N SER A 167 18.92 -8.67 -10.95
CA SER A 167 19.02 -9.81 -11.85
C SER A 167 18.70 -11.15 -11.17
N GLU A 168 18.94 -11.26 -9.85
CA GLU A 168 18.66 -12.48 -9.07
C GLU A 168 17.19 -12.60 -8.61
N GLY A 169 16.38 -11.54 -8.75
CA GLY A 169 14.97 -11.54 -8.36
C GLY A 169 14.52 -10.28 -7.62
N ALA A 170 13.42 -10.39 -6.87
CA ALA A 170 12.86 -9.31 -6.08
C ALA A 170 13.33 -9.36 -4.63
N PHE A 171 13.65 -8.20 -4.07
CA PHE A 171 14.13 -8.05 -2.70
C PHE A 171 13.31 -7.02 -1.95
N ALA A 172 12.81 -7.36 -0.77
CA ALA A 172 12.06 -6.44 0.09
C ALA A 172 12.97 -5.87 1.19
N PRO A 173 12.80 -4.59 1.58
CA PRO A 173 13.59 -4.00 2.66
C PRO A 173 13.21 -4.59 4.02
N ARG A 174 14.20 -4.68 4.91
CA ARG A 174 14.09 -5.13 6.30
C ARG A 174 14.96 -4.26 7.18
N LEU A 175 14.38 -3.76 8.25
CA LEU A 175 15.14 -3.13 9.32
C LEU A 175 15.71 -4.22 10.21
N ARG A 176 17.03 -4.19 10.41
CA ARG A 176 17.74 -5.12 11.29
C ARG A 176 18.51 -4.36 12.34
N ALA A 177 18.42 -4.81 13.58
CA ALA A 177 19.27 -4.30 14.65
C ALA A 177 20.73 -4.71 14.40
N VAL A 178 21.65 -3.77 14.60
CA VAL A 178 23.09 -4.01 14.48
C VAL A 178 23.82 -3.51 15.71
N ALA A 179 24.99 -4.06 15.98
CA ALA A 179 25.83 -3.57 17.07
C ALA A 179 26.32 -2.15 16.78
N PRO A 180 26.50 -1.30 17.81
CA PRO A 180 27.16 -0.02 17.66
C PRO A 180 28.52 -0.17 16.97
N PRO A 181 28.88 0.70 16.01
CA PRO A 181 30.19 0.63 15.36
C PRO A 181 31.35 0.69 16.38
N ALA A 182 32.39 -0.09 16.11
CA ALA A 182 33.62 -0.02 16.89
C ALA A 182 34.25 1.38 16.74
N ALA A 183 34.63 1.98 17.87
CA ALA A 183 35.25 3.31 17.85
C ALA A 183 36.72 3.19 17.44
N VAL A 184 37.04 3.59 16.21
CA VAL A 184 38.42 3.78 15.73
C VAL A 184 38.63 5.27 15.48
N PRO A 185 39.27 6.00 16.41
CA PRO A 185 39.31 7.47 16.34
C PRO A 185 39.71 7.99 14.96
N LEU A 186 38.81 8.75 14.34
CA LEU A 186 39.21 9.57 13.21
C LEU A 186 40.24 10.57 13.74
N GLY A 187 41.42 10.65 13.12
CA GLY A 187 42.39 11.70 13.47
C GLY A 187 41.71 13.08 13.47
N ALA A 188 42.07 13.94 14.42
CA ALA A 188 41.43 15.23 14.62
C ALA A 188 41.50 16.09 13.34
N ALA A 189 40.36 16.66 12.93
CA ALA A 189 40.30 17.64 11.87
C ALA A 189 40.99 18.92 12.32
N ARG A 190 41.72 19.61 11.43
CA ARG A 190 42.25 20.94 11.78
C ARG A 190 41.13 21.95 11.71
N ASN A 191 40.40 21.96 10.60
CA ASN A 191 39.28 22.87 10.37
C ASN A 191 38.00 22.08 10.08
N ALA A 192 36.96 22.29 10.89
CA ALA A 192 35.64 21.70 10.67
C ALA A 192 34.61 22.77 10.28
N LEU A 193 33.66 22.42 9.43
CA LEU A 193 32.54 23.27 9.05
C LEU A 193 31.22 22.58 9.39
N VAL A 194 30.30 23.30 10.03
CA VAL A 194 28.96 22.79 10.37
C VAL A 194 27.89 23.69 9.78
N THR A 195 27.11 23.16 8.82
CA THR A 195 25.94 23.87 8.28
C THR A 195 24.73 23.70 9.17
N GLY A 196 23.84 24.69 9.22
CA GLY A 196 22.80 24.73 10.25
C GLY A 196 23.40 24.91 11.65
N GLY A 197 24.64 25.37 11.75
CA GLY A 197 25.45 25.39 12.97
C GLY A 197 25.10 26.50 13.97
N LEU A 198 24.15 27.38 13.64
CA LEU A 198 23.83 28.57 14.44
C LEU A 198 22.61 28.38 15.36
N ARG A 199 22.06 27.17 15.46
CA ARG A 199 20.98 26.80 16.38
C ARG A 199 20.89 25.28 16.57
N GLY A 200 20.07 24.86 17.54
CA GLY A 200 19.61 23.49 17.69
C GLY A 200 20.74 22.45 17.67
N LEU A 201 20.51 21.36 16.93
CA LEU A 201 21.46 20.24 16.87
C LEU A 201 22.79 20.60 16.20
N GLY A 202 22.79 21.44 15.16
CA GLY A 202 24.02 21.86 14.48
C GLY A 202 24.98 22.61 15.40
N LEU A 203 24.46 23.48 16.27
CA LEU A 203 25.28 24.19 17.26
C LEU A 203 25.87 23.23 18.32
N GLN A 204 25.09 22.24 18.76
CA GLN A 204 25.56 21.22 19.69
C GLN A 204 26.65 20.33 19.05
N VAL A 205 26.52 19.99 17.77
CA VAL A 205 27.57 19.27 17.02
C VAL A 205 28.85 20.10 16.97
N GLY A 206 28.76 21.39 16.63
CA GLY A 206 29.92 22.28 16.57
C GLY A 206 30.64 22.40 17.92
N LYS A 207 29.88 22.59 19.01
CA LYS A 207 30.40 22.58 20.38
C LYS A 207 31.09 21.25 20.71
N TRP A 208 30.42 20.13 20.43
CA TRP A 208 30.93 18.80 20.70
C TRP A 208 32.24 18.50 19.97
N LEU A 209 32.38 18.92 18.70
CA LEU A 209 33.62 18.73 17.93
C LEU A 209 34.83 19.41 18.60
N LEU A 210 34.64 20.62 19.14
CA LEU A 210 35.70 21.37 19.83
C LEU A 210 36.01 20.77 21.22
N GLU A 211 34.97 20.50 22.03
CA GLU A 211 35.12 20.00 23.39
C GLU A 211 35.72 18.58 23.44
N SER A 212 35.43 17.75 22.44
CA SER A 212 35.99 16.40 22.31
C SER A 212 37.37 16.36 21.64
N GLY A 213 37.91 17.50 21.19
CA GLY A 213 39.19 17.58 20.50
C GLY A 213 39.17 16.98 19.08
N ARG A 214 38.00 16.80 18.49
CA ARG A 214 37.82 16.28 17.12
C ARG A 214 38.07 17.34 16.05
N ALA A 215 38.01 18.62 16.41
CA ALA A 215 38.35 19.75 15.57
C ALA A 215 39.22 20.75 16.34
N SER A 216 40.17 21.40 15.65
CA SER A 216 41.00 22.47 16.23
C SER A 216 40.44 23.86 15.98
N SER A 217 39.67 24.03 14.90
CA SER A 217 38.91 25.24 14.57
C SER A 217 37.55 24.88 13.98
N LEU A 218 36.63 25.84 13.96
CA LEU A 218 35.24 25.62 13.55
C LEU A 218 34.69 26.78 12.71
N VAL A 219 34.00 26.46 11.63
CA VAL A 219 33.18 27.39 10.84
C VAL A 219 31.71 27.03 11.02
N LEU A 220 30.95 27.91 11.67
CA LEU A 220 29.50 27.76 11.86
C LEU A 220 28.76 28.49 10.76
N VAL A 221 27.97 27.75 9.97
CA VAL A 221 27.25 28.28 8.81
C VAL A 221 25.75 28.23 9.03
N GLY A 222 25.05 29.33 8.73
CA GLY A 222 23.59 29.39 8.68
C GLY A 222 23.11 30.64 7.95
N ARG A 223 21.82 30.73 7.61
CA ARG A 223 21.28 31.91 6.88
C ARG A 223 21.22 33.17 7.74
N ASN A 224 20.94 32.99 9.02
CA ASN A 224 20.75 34.06 9.99
C ASN A 224 21.77 33.92 11.11
N SER A 225 22.19 35.04 11.68
CA SER A 225 22.99 35.06 12.89
C SER A 225 22.27 34.36 14.06
N ALA A 226 23.04 33.73 14.94
CA ALA A 226 22.53 33.12 16.17
C ALA A 226 21.80 34.16 17.04
N LYS A 227 20.75 33.75 17.76
CA LYS A 227 19.92 34.60 18.61
C LYS A 227 19.70 33.95 19.98
N GLY A 228 19.41 34.77 21.00
CA GLY A 228 19.14 34.28 22.35
C GLY A 228 20.28 33.44 22.93
N GLU A 229 19.94 32.34 23.60
CA GLU A 229 20.91 31.40 24.20
C GLU A 229 21.93 30.87 23.17
N ALA A 230 21.52 30.63 21.92
CA ALA A 230 22.44 30.19 20.87
C ALA A 230 23.57 31.21 20.60
N ALA A 231 23.27 32.51 20.71
CA ALA A 231 24.28 33.56 20.53
C ALA A 231 25.29 33.59 21.70
N GLU A 232 24.83 33.30 22.92
CA GLU A 232 25.67 33.19 24.11
C GLU A 232 26.61 31.99 24.00
N VAL A 233 26.08 30.84 23.56
CA VAL A 233 26.88 29.65 23.29
C VAL A 233 27.95 29.93 22.23
N VAL A 234 27.58 30.51 21.08
CA VAL A 234 28.55 30.86 20.02
C VAL A 234 29.65 31.79 20.54
N ARG A 235 29.30 32.82 21.33
CA ARG A 235 30.29 33.72 21.94
C ARG A 235 31.23 32.97 22.88
N SER A 236 30.69 32.09 23.73
CA SER A 236 31.50 31.29 24.66
C SER A 236 32.47 30.34 23.94
N LEU A 237 32.11 29.86 22.75
CA LEU A 237 32.99 29.06 21.90
C LEU A 237 34.10 29.93 21.29
N GLN A 238 33.76 31.12 20.77
CA GLN A 238 34.71 32.07 20.20
C GLN A 238 35.76 32.58 21.20
N GLU A 239 35.41 32.66 22.49
CA GLU A 239 36.34 33.04 23.56
C GLU A 239 37.40 31.96 23.85
N LYS A 240 37.10 30.70 23.52
CA LYS A 240 37.93 29.53 23.87
C LYS A 240 38.65 28.88 22.68
N TRP A 241 38.06 28.95 21.49
CA TRP A 241 38.55 28.30 20.28
C TRP A 241 38.47 29.23 19.05
N PRO A 242 39.23 28.96 17.99
CA PRO A 242 39.09 29.66 16.72
C PRO A 242 37.76 29.28 16.05
N VAL A 243 36.75 30.15 16.20
CA VAL A 243 35.40 29.93 15.63
C VAL A 243 34.99 31.09 14.73
N GLU A 244 34.73 30.79 13.46
CA GLU A 244 34.20 31.72 12.46
C GLU A 244 32.70 31.49 12.25
N VAL A 245 31.93 32.58 12.10
CA VAL A 245 30.49 32.52 11.78
C VAL A 245 30.27 33.08 10.38
N ARG A 246 29.63 32.30 9.51
CA ARG A 246 29.30 32.71 8.14
C ARG A 246 27.80 32.67 7.90
N ASN A 247 27.27 33.78 7.37
CA ASN A 247 25.92 33.82 6.83
C ASN A 247 25.94 33.27 5.40
N CYS A 248 25.29 32.13 5.16
CA CYS A 248 25.21 31.51 3.84
C CYS A 248 23.96 30.62 3.75
N ASP A 249 23.19 30.79 2.67
CA ASP A 249 22.21 29.81 2.22
C ASP A 249 22.92 28.72 1.40
N VAL A 250 22.99 27.53 1.97
CA VAL A 250 23.65 26.37 1.31
C VAL A 250 22.96 25.98 0.00
N SER A 251 21.70 26.35 -0.20
CA SER A 251 20.99 26.12 -1.47
C SER A 251 21.30 27.17 -2.55
N ASN A 252 22.13 28.16 -2.25
CA ASN A 252 22.63 29.17 -3.19
C ASN A 252 24.11 28.92 -3.49
N TRP A 253 24.42 28.48 -4.72
CA TRP A 253 25.78 28.16 -5.12
C TRP A 253 26.75 29.34 -4.97
N ALA A 254 26.33 30.55 -5.35
CA ALA A 254 27.18 31.74 -5.30
C ALA A 254 27.58 32.13 -3.86
N GLU A 255 26.75 31.79 -2.87
CA GLU A 255 27.07 31.97 -1.45
C GLU A 255 27.99 30.86 -0.93
N VAL A 256 27.74 29.61 -1.33
CA VAL A 256 28.60 28.46 -0.94
C VAL A 256 30.03 28.64 -1.42
N GLN A 257 30.23 29.19 -2.63
CA GLN A 257 31.57 29.48 -3.18
C GLN A 257 32.39 30.45 -2.33
N GLN A 258 31.75 31.24 -1.45
CA GLN A 258 32.44 32.20 -0.57
C GLN A 258 32.84 31.58 0.79
N LEU A 259 32.45 30.33 1.05
CA LEU A 259 32.88 29.60 2.24
C LEU A 259 34.37 29.22 2.14
N PRO A 260 35.11 29.25 3.25
CA PRO A 260 36.51 28.83 3.27
C PRO A 260 36.65 27.37 2.80
N ASP A 261 37.55 27.11 1.85
CA ASP A 261 37.73 25.81 1.21
C ASP A 261 38.75 24.90 1.94
N ASP A 262 39.43 25.42 2.95
CA ASP A 262 40.44 24.73 3.76
C ASP A 262 39.84 23.94 4.94
N CYS A 263 38.65 23.37 4.76
CA CYS A 263 37.98 22.54 5.77
C CYS A 263 38.30 21.04 5.57
N ASP A 264 38.79 20.36 6.61
CA ASP A 264 39.07 18.92 6.55
C ASP A 264 37.79 18.07 6.78
N LEU A 265 36.82 18.61 7.53
CA LEU A 265 35.56 17.96 7.90
C LEU A 265 34.38 18.90 7.66
N VAL A 266 33.35 18.43 6.97
CA VAL A 266 32.11 19.18 6.73
C VAL A 266 30.93 18.33 7.21
N ILE A 267 30.21 18.83 8.22
CA ILE A 267 28.99 18.22 8.74
C ILE A 267 27.79 19.05 8.29
N HIS A 268 26.94 18.45 7.46
CA HIS A 268 25.74 19.08 6.95
C HIS A 268 24.54 18.82 7.87
N CYS A 269 24.22 19.79 8.74
CA CYS A 269 23.01 19.77 9.59
C CYS A 269 21.92 20.74 9.11
N ALA A 270 22.14 21.45 8.00
CA ALA A 270 21.13 22.36 7.46
C ALA A 270 19.90 21.58 6.96
N GLY A 271 18.74 21.99 7.44
CA GLY A 271 17.47 21.42 7.04
C GLY A 271 16.33 22.23 7.62
N ASN A 272 15.15 22.06 7.02
CA ASN A 272 13.90 22.54 7.57
C ASN A 272 12.88 21.41 7.50
N ILE A 273 11.83 21.51 8.32
CA ILE A 273 10.71 20.59 8.31
C ILE A 273 9.43 21.41 8.19
N LYS A 274 8.48 20.87 7.42
CA LYS A 274 7.15 21.44 7.24
C LYS A 274 6.18 20.28 7.08
N ASP A 275 5.68 19.81 8.21
CA ASP A 275 4.74 18.70 8.25
C ASP A 275 3.39 19.14 7.69
N GLY A 276 2.80 18.24 6.91
CA GLY A 276 1.55 18.45 6.21
C GLY A 276 1.27 17.30 5.28
N LEU A 277 0.00 16.89 5.18
CA LEU A 277 -0.43 15.92 4.19
C LEU A 277 -0.13 16.44 2.78
N LEU A 278 0.19 15.53 1.87
CA LEU A 278 0.48 15.76 0.46
C LEU A 278 -0.55 16.70 -0.19
N MET A 279 -1.82 16.52 0.15
CA MET A 279 -2.95 17.33 -0.34
C MET A 279 -2.93 18.80 0.10
N ASN A 280 -2.21 19.11 1.18
CA ASN A 280 -2.19 20.42 1.83
C ASN A 280 -0.84 21.14 1.68
N LEU A 281 0.18 20.50 1.12
CA LEU A 281 1.49 21.10 0.92
C LEU A 281 1.49 22.01 -0.32
N THR A 282 1.89 23.26 -0.14
CA THR A 282 2.10 24.18 -1.26
C THR A 282 3.47 23.94 -1.92
N PRO A 283 3.67 24.38 -3.18
CA PRO A 283 4.99 24.36 -3.82
C PRO A 283 6.07 25.10 -2.99
N GLU A 284 5.68 26.19 -2.34
CA GLU A 284 6.56 26.96 -1.46
C GLU A 284 6.96 26.17 -0.20
N ASP A 285 6.01 25.46 0.42
CA ASP A 285 6.29 24.58 1.57
C ASP A 285 7.27 23.48 1.18
N ALA A 286 7.02 22.81 0.04
CA ALA A 286 7.89 21.76 -0.48
C ALA A 286 9.29 22.31 -0.77
N SER A 287 9.38 23.46 -1.44
CA SER A 287 10.66 24.08 -1.79
C SER A 287 11.50 24.44 -0.55
N GLN A 288 10.88 24.89 0.54
CA GLN A 288 11.60 25.23 1.77
C GLN A 288 12.22 24.02 2.48
N VAL A 289 11.63 22.84 2.31
CA VAL A 289 12.13 21.58 2.89
C VAL A 289 13.18 20.93 1.98
N LEU A 290 12.91 20.87 0.67
CA LEU A 290 13.74 20.16 -0.31
C LEU A 290 15.09 20.86 -0.56
N ARG A 291 15.09 22.17 -0.85
CA ARG A 291 16.28 22.91 -1.30
C ARG A 291 17.52 22.80 -0.37
N PRO A 292 17.42 23.00 0.96
CA PRO A 292 18.61 22.97 1.81
C PRO A 292 19.27 21.59 1.85
N LYS A 293 18.52 20.51 1.63
CA LYS A 293 19.03 19.14 1.62
C LYS A 293 19.43 18.66 0.23
N ILE A 294 18.64 18.94 -0.80
CA ILE A 294 18.94 18.54 -2.19
C ILE A 294 20.08 19.39 -2.74
N ARG A 295 19.82 20.67 -3.04
CA ARG A 295 20.85 21.58 -3.58
C ARG A 295 21.99 21.79 -2.61
N GLY A 296 21.68 21.96 -1.32
CA GLY A 296 22.70 22.18 -0.31
C GLY A 296 23.74 21.07 -0.24
N SER A 297 23.33 19.81 -0.32
CA SER A 297 24.28 18.69 -0.32
C SER A 297 25.07 18.58 -1.63
N LEU A 298 24.45 18.84 -2.79
CA LEU A 298 25.14 18.92 -4.09
C LEU A 298 26.23 20.01 -4.09
N HIS A 299 25.89 21.22 -3.64
CA HIS A 299 26.83 22.34 -3.55
C HIS A 299 28.00 22.03 -2.61
N LEU A 300 27.72 21.48 -1.43
CA LEU A 300 28.77 21.15 -0.47
C LEU A 300 29.69 20.04 -1.00
N LYS A 301 29.13 18.99 -1.62
CA LYS A 301 29.93 17.91 -2.22
C LYS A 301 30.88 18.44 -3.30
N ARG A 302 30.44 19.45 -4.06
CA ARG A 302 31.26 20.08 -5.10
C ARG A 302 32.30 21.05 -4.56
N HIS A 303 31.94 21.92 -3.60
CA HIS A 303 32.86 22.92 -3.04
C HIS A 303 33.96 22.27 -2.18
N PHE A 304 33.66 21.12 -1.58
CA PHE A 304 34.54 20.41 -0.65
C PHE A 304 34.96 19.01 -1.15
N PRO A 305 35.53 18.86 -2.36
CA PRO A 305 35.76 17.55 -2.98
C PRO A 305 36.84 16.71 -2.26
N ARG A 306 37.64 17.33 -1.40
CA ARG A 306 38.71 16.68 -0.62
C ARG A 306 38.38 16.54 0.86
N SER A 307 37.30 17.15 1.32
CA SER A 307 36.90 17.12 2.72
C SER A 307 36.16 15.84 3.04
N LYS A 308 36.21 15.41 4.29
CA LYS A 308 35.31 14.38 4.78
C LYS A 308 33.94 15.01 4.95
N LEU A 309 32.98 14.55 4.14
CA LEU A 309 31.62 15.07 4.10
C LEU A 309 30.68 14.10 4.80
N PHE A 310 29.85 14.64 5.69
CA PHE A 310 28.88 13.84 6.46
C PHE A 310 27.58 14.62 6.64
N ALA A 311 26.43 13.97 6.48
CA ALA A 311 25.14 14.63 6.57
C ALA A 311 24.25 14.08 7.69
N PHE A 312 23.43 14.95 8.25
CA PHE A 312 22.32 14.58 9.10
C PHE A 312 21.11 14.31 8.21
N SER A 313 20.75 13.03 8.09
CA SER A 313 19.50 12.57 7.49
C SER A 313 18.49 12.24 8.60
N SER A 314 17.40 11.56 8.26
CA SER A 314 16.35 11.20 9.20
C SER A 314 15.77 9.82 8.90
N SER A 315 15.31 9.13 9.94
CA SER A 315 14.52 7.90 9.83
C SER A 315 13.27 8.10 8.96
N SER A 316 12.77 9.33 8.80
CA SER A 316 11.67 9.65 7.89
C SER A 316 11.98 9.31 6.43
N GLY A 317 13.25 9.37 5.97
CA GLY A 317 13.62 8.94 4.63
C GLY A 317 13.46 7.43 4.44
N LEU A 318 13.75 6.66 5.50
CA LEU A 318 13.61 5.20 5.53
C LEU A 318 12.15 4.75 5.67
N ILE A 319 11.43 5.35 6.60
CA ILE A 319 10.10 4.91 7.03
C ILE A 319 9.00 5.58 6.20
N GLY A 320 9.17 6.87 5.88
CA GLY A 320 8.15 7.69 5.22
C GLY A 320 6.89 7.87 6.06
N PRO A 321 6.94 8.49 7.25
CA PRO A 321 5.73 8.71 8.05
C PRO A 321 4.74 9.65 7.33
N ALA A 322 3.45 9.42 7.56
CA ALA A 322 2.40 10.25 6.98
C ALA A 322 2.55 11.72 7.40
N GLY A 323 2.41 12.64 6.44
CA GLY A 323 2.56 14.07 6.64
C GLY A 323 4.00 14.58 6.48
N GLN A 324 4.96 13.71 6.16
CA GLN A 324 6.37 14.08 5.97
C GLN A 324 6.88 13.77 4.56
N SER A 325 6.00 13.76 3.56
CA SER A 325 6.34 13.42 2.17
C SER A 325 7.55 14.18 1.60
N THR A 326 7.63 15.50 1.79
CA THR A 326 8.77 16.32 1.31
C THR A 326 10.02 16.15 2.15
N TYR A 327 9.88 15.91 3.46
CA TYR A 327 11.01 15.68 4.36
C TYR A 327 11.63 14.29 4.14
N ALA A 328 10.82 13.26 3.93
CA ALA A 328 11.24 11.92 3.54
C ALA A 328 12.00 11.96 2.20
N ALA A 329 11.47 12.69 1.21
CA ALA A 329 12.14 12.90 -0.08
C ALA A 329 13.52 13.55 0.08
N ALA A 330 13.58 14.66 0.82
CA ALA A 330 14.82 15.41 1.04
C ALA A 330 15.92 14.57 1.70
N ASN A 331 15.55 13.75 2.70
CA ASN A 331 16.49 12.90 3.43
C ASN A 331 16.95 11.69 2.61
N THR A 332 16.05 11.08 1.83
CA THR A 332 16.40 9.94 0.96
C THR A 332 17.36 10.37 -0.15
N PHE A 333 17.24 11.61 -0.65
CA PHE A 333 18.22 12.16 -1.59
C PHE A 333 19.62 12.29 -0.98
N VAL A 334 19.70 12.85 0.24
CA VAL A 334 20.98 13.00 0.95
C VAL A 334 21.64 11.65 1.20
N ASP A 335 20.85 10.65 1.58
CA ASP A 335 21.31 9.26 1.80
C ASP A 335 21.93 8.64 0.55
N ALA A 336 21.38 8.93 -0.63
CA ALA A 336 21.89 8.47 -1.91
C ALA A 336 23.13 9.25 -2.37
N LEU A 337 23.27 10.53 -1.99
CA LEU A 337 24.34 11.40 -2.50
C LEU A 337 25.66 11.28 -1.72
N MET A 338 25.60 11.19 -0.39
CA MET A 338 26.77 11.30 0.48
C MET A 338 26.60 10.52 1.80
N PRO A 339 27.70 10.26 2.55
CA PRO A 339 27.60 9.60 3.85
C PRO A 339 26.66 10.34 4.82
N SER A 340 25.75 9.61 5.46
CA SER A 340 24.74 10.18 6.36
C SER A 340 24.38 9.24 7.53
N ILE A 341 23.62 9.77 8.50
CA ILE A 341 22.90 8.98 9.51
C ILE A 341 21.43 9.32 9.43
N GLN A 342 20.59 8.29 9.41
CA GLN A 342 19.13 8.42 9.51
C GLN A 342 18.75 8.51 10.99
N TRP A 343 18.63 9.74 11.51
CA TRP A 343 18.29 9.97 12.92
C TRP A 343 16.78 9.86 13.18
N GLY A 344 16.41 9.21 14.28
CA GLY A 344 15.13 9.44 14.97
C GLY A 344 15.10 10.79 15.69
N GLY A 345 14.01 11.11 16.39
CA GLY A 345 13.87 12.39 17.09
C GLY A 345 14.82 12.58 18.28
N TRP A 346 15.12 13.84 18.60
CA TRP A 346 15.98 14.26 19.72
C TRP A 346 15.19 15.20 20.63
N GLY A 347 15.16 14.96 21.94
CA GLY A 347 14.16 15.58 22.82
C GLY A 347 14.50 16.98 23.35
N GLU A 348 15.78 17.35 23.42
CA GLU A 348 16.23 18.51 24.22
C GLU A 348 16.61 19.73 23.38
N VAL A 349 16.68 19.61 22.05
CA VAL A 349 17.16 20.70 21.15
C VAL A 349 16.59 20.58 19.74
N GLY A 350 16.66 21.67 18.96
CA GLY A 350 16.46 21.64 17.52
C GLY A 350 14.99 21.56 17.11
N MET A 351 14.70 20.92 15.96
CA MET A 351 13.37 20.94 15.34
C MET A 351 12.26 20.42 16.26
N ALA A 352 12.54 19.37 17.04
CA ALA A 352 11.55 18.80 17.95
C ALA A 352 11.10 19.79 19.04
N LEU A 353 12.06 20.50 19.65
CA LEU A 353 11.78 21.52 20.66
C LEU A 353 11.23 22.81 20.03
N ASP A 354 11.85 23.30 18.94
CA ASP A 354 11.49 24.55 18.26
C ASP A 354 10.04 24.54 17.74
N LEU A 355 9.54 23.36 17.33
CA LEU A 355 8.20 23.18 16.75
C LEU A 355 7.22 22.46 17.68
N GLY A 356 7.64 22.08 18.89
CA GLY A 356 6.82 21.33 19.84
C GLY A 356 6.35 19.97 19.29
N ILE A 357 7.22 19.27 18.56
CA ILE A 357 6.91 17.96 17.98
C ILE A 357 6.97 16.92 19.09
N ASP A 358 5.84 16.28 19.37
CA ASP A 358 5.80 15.10 20.23
C ASP A 358 6.33 13.86 19.48
N PRO A 359 6.98 12.92 20.17
CA PRO A 359 7.36 11.65 19.57
C PRO A 359 6.13 10.92 19.02
N LEU A 360 6.28 10.31 17.85
CA LEU A 360 5.24 9.43 17.30
C LEU A 360 4.93 8.30 18.31
N PRO A 361 3.70 7.77 18.38
CA PRO A 361 3.40 6.63 19.24
C PRO A 361 4.41 5.48 19.05
N GLY A 362 5.17 5.17 20.09
CA GLY A 362 6.23 4.16 20.10
C GLY A 362 7.64 4.65 19.71
N GLU A 363 7.80 5.86 19.19
CA GLU A 363 9.11 6.50 19.03
C GLU A 363 9.60 7.04 20.38
N LEU A 364 10.91 6.91 20.63
CA LEU A 364 11.57 7.43 21.82
C LEU A 364 12.64 8.43 21.38
N PHE A 365 12.46 9.69 21.77
CA PHE A 365 13.46 10.72 21.48
C PHE A 365 14.75 10.49 22.25
N LEU A 366 15.86 10.66 21.54
CA LEU A 366 17.20 10.52 22.10
C LEU A 366 17.58 11.76 22.91
N PRO A 367 18.16 11.60 24.12
CA PRO A 367 18.89 12.67 24.80
C PRO A 367 20.10 13.12 23.97
N VAL A 368 20.47 14.40 24.05
CA VAL A 368 21.54 14.98 23.22
C VAL A 368 22.87 14.30 23.49
N ALA A 369 23.20 14.03 24.76
CA ALA A 369 24.44 13.35 25.11
C ALA A 369 24.56 11.96 24.47
N GLN A 370 23.47 11.18 24.48
CA GLN A 370 23.44 9.83 23.89
C GLN A 370 23.55 9.90 22.37
N GLY A 371 22.83 10.83 21.73
CA GLY A 371 22.94 11.02 20.29
C GLY A 371 24.35 11.48 19.85
N MET A 372 25.04 12.32 20.63
CA MET A 372 26.43 12.71 20.37
C MET A 372 27.40 11.54 20.52
N GLU A 373 27.15 10.64 21.48
CA GLU A 373 27.93 9.40 21.61
C GLU A 373 27.75 8.53 20.35
N CYS A 374 26.51 8.35 19.88
CA CYS A 374 26.21 7.65 18.62
C CYS A 374 26.91 8.29 17.42
N LEU A 375 26.87 9.63 17.31
CA LEU A 375 27.56 10.36 16.24
C LEU A 375 29.07 10.07 16.26
N GLY A 376 29.67 10.09 17.46
CA GLY A 376 31.07 9.72 17.66
C GLY A 376 31.38 8.32 17.14
N ARG A 377 30.52 7.33 17.44
CA ARG A 377 30.68 5.95 16.94
C ARG A 377 30.64 5.85 15.43
N VAL A 378 29.73 6.56 14.77
CA VAL A 378 29.60 6.50 13.31
C VAL A 378 30.74 7.24 12.61
N LEU A 379 31.14 8.41 13.14
CA LEU A 379 32.28 9.16 12.61
C LEU A 379 33.56 8.34 12.78
N ASP A 380 33.84 7.78 13.96
CA ASP A 380 35.01 6.92 14.21
C ASP A 380 34.89 5.50 13.62
N GLY A 381 33.76 5.17 13.00
CA GLY A 381 33.49 3.85 12.45
C GLY A 381 33.61 3.82 10.93
N PRO A 382 33.22 2.70 10.30
CA PRO A 382 33.19 2.58 8.84
C PRO A 382 32.08 3.43 8.19
N GLY A 383 31.42 4.36 8.90
CA GLY A 383 30.27 5.12 8.38
C GLY A 383 30.55 5.84 7.06
N LEU A 384 31.74 6.41 6.90
CA LEU A 384 32.22 7.01 5.65
C LEU A 384 32.50 5.96 4.56
N GLU A 385 32.98 4.78 4.95
CA GLU A 385 33.31 3.67 4.03
C GLU A 385 32.06 2.94 3.54
N ARG A 386 30.99 2.85 4.36
CA ARG A 386 29.73 2.19 4.00
C ARG A 386 29.12 2.78 2.73
N HIS A 387 29.04 4.11 2.66
CA HIS A 387 28.52 4.79 1.48
C HIS A 387 29.38 4.53 0.24
N ALA A 388 30.72 4.55 0.39
CA ALA A 388 31.64 4.21 -0.71
C ALA A 388 31.52 2.75 -1.19
N GLN A 389 31.06 1.85 -0.32
CA GLN A 389 30.74 0.45 -0.62
C GLN A 389 29.31 0.26 -1.15
N GLY A 390 28.53 1.32 -1.33
CA GLY A 390 27.13 1.25 -1.78
C GLY A 390 26.16 0.70 -0.73
N GLN A 391 26.56 0.67 0.55
CA GLN A 391 25.70 0.23 1.65
C GLN A 391 24.77 1.35 2.11
N SER A 392 23.55 0.98 2.53
CA SER A 392 22.61 1.94 3.10
C SER A 392 23.16 2.61 4.38
N PRO A 393 22.78 3.87 4.65
CA PRO A 393 23.11 4.56 5.88
C PRO A 393 22.64 3.80 7.12
N LEU A 394 23.32 4.04 8.25
CA LEU A 394 22.84 3.56 9.55
C LEU A 394 21.67 4.41 10.00
N CYS A 395 20.65 3.75 10.55
CA CYS A 395 19.56 4.37 11.25
C CYS A 395 19.84 4.32 12.75
N VAL A 396 19.72 5.47 13.42
CA VAL A 396 19.87 5.59 14.87
C VAL A 396 18.56 6.09 15.45
N LEU A 397 17.81 5.19 16.09
CA LEU A 397 16.43 5.41 16.50
C LEU A 397 16.17 4.77 17.87
N GLY A 398 15.58 5.53 18.78
CA GLY A 398 14.94 4.97 19.96
C GLY A 398 13.51 4.55 19.64
N ALA A 399 13.14 3.29 19.91
CA ALA A 399 11.79 2.81 19.67
C ALA A 399 11.35 1.79 20.72
N ASP A 400 10.12 1.94 21.20
CA ASP A 400 9.34 0.85 21.75
C ASP A 400 8.73 0.09 20.57
N TRP A 401 9.40 -0.97 20.12
CA TRP A 401 8.97 -1.74 18.95
C TRP A 401 7.61 -2.43 19.09
N GLU A 402 7.08 -2.59 20.31
CA GLU A 402 5.72 -3.11 20.49
C GLU A 402 4.70 -2.02 20.14
N ALA A 403 4.89 -0.81 20.65
CA ALA A 403 4.02 0.33 20.37
C ALA A 403 4.21 0.87 18.94
N TYR A 404 5.45 0.93 18.45
CA TYR A 404 5.78 1.55 17.18
C TYR A 404 5.22 0.77 16.00
N ARG A 405 5.23 -0.57 16.05
CA ARG A 405 4.57 -1.44 15.05
C ARG A 405 3.06 -1.23 14.96
N GLN A 406 2.43 -0.76 16.03
CA GLN A 406 0.99 -0.53 16.08
C GLN A 406 0.63 0.87 15.56
N ASN A 407 1.62 1.66 15.15
CA ASN A 407 1.43 3.02 14.69
C ASN A 407 0.98 3.05 13.22
N ALA A 408 -0.33 3.13 13.02
CA ALA A 408 -0.96 3.14 11.69
C ALA A 408 -0.64 4.38 10.83
N THR A 409 -0.07 5.45 11.41
CA THR A 409 0.41 6.61 10.62
C THR A 409 1.82 6.42 10.09
N VAL A 410 2.48 5.32 10.49
CA VAL A 410 3.90 5.05 10.22
C VAL A 410 4.09 3.72 9.50
N PHE A 411 3.26 2.71 9.78
CA PHE A 411 3.33 1.40 9.14
C PHE A 411 1.96 0.96 8.62
N ALA A 412 1.91 0.55 7.36
CA ALA A 412 0.75 -0.16 6.83
C ALA A 412 0.63 -1.57 7.45
N PRO A 413 -0.58 -2.17 7.52
CA PRO A 413 -0.79 -3.50 8.09
C PRO A 413 0.01 -4.63 7.41
N ASP A 414 0.40 -4.45 6.16
CA ASP A 414 1.18 -5.36 5.32
C ASP A 414 2.65 -4.94 5.16
N GLU A 415 3.09 -3.90 5.87
CA GLU A 415 4.45 -3.37 5.81
C GLU A 415 5.46 -4.40 6.35
N GLN A 416 6.43 -4.76 5.52
CA GLN A 416 7.39 -5.82 5.85
C GLN A 416 8.70 -5.29 6.43
N LEU A 417 8.90 -3.97 6.43
CA LEU A 417 10.13 -3.34 6.92
C LEU A 417 10.50 -3.84 8.33
N LEU A 418 9.54 -4.00 9.22
CA LEU A 418 9.79 -4.40 10.62
C LEU A 418 9.80 -5.93 10.85
N ALA A 419 9.67 -6.75 9.82
CA ALA A 419 9.63 -8.21 9.96
C ALA A 419 10.91 -8.80 10.60
N GLY A 420 12.06 -8.12 10.42
CA GLY A 420 13.35 -8.50 11.00
C GLY A 420 13.60 -8.01 12.43
N ILE A 421 12.72 -7.20 13.01
CA ILE A 421 12.85 -6.73 14.40
C ILE A 421 12.11 -7.72 15.31
N GLU A 422 12.80 -8.39 16.21
CA GLU A 422 12.16 -9.30 17.17
C GLU A 422 11.39 -8.51 18.25
N VAL A 423 10.12 -8.85 18.50
CA VAL A 423 9.44 -8.51 19.78
C VAL A 423 9.52 -9.75 20.65
N PRO A 424 9.93 -9.66 21.93
CA PRO A 424 9.78 -10.79 22.85
C PRO A 424 8.32 -11.26 22.86
N ALA A 425 8.07 -12.48 22.38
CA ALA A 425 6.74 -13.05 22.37
C ALA A 425 6.27 -13.24 23.82
N GLN A 426 5.30 -12.44 24.27
CA GLN A 426 4.55 -12.80 25.47
C GLN A 426 3.59 -13.96 25.13
N PRO A 427 3.41 -14.95 26.02
CA PRO A 427 2.53 -16.08 25.77
C PRO A 427 1.11 -15.58 25.51
N ALA A 428 0.55 -15.95 24.37
CA ALA A 428 -0.76 -15.53 23.92
C ALA A 428 -1.84 -16.14 24.83
N SER A 429 -2.38 -15.39 25.79
CA SER A 429 -3.43 -15.91 26.67
C SER A 429 -4.78 -16.00 25.95
N SER A 430 -5.54 -17.05 26.27
CA SER A 430 -6.76 -17.48 25.56
C SER A 430 -7.91 -16.46 25.70
N LEU A 431 -8.91 -16.58 24.82
CA LEU A 431 -10.14 -15.77 24.83
C LEU A 431 -10.89 -15.81 26.19
N GLY A 432 -10.67 -16.86 27.00
CA GLY A 432 -11.30 -17.07 28.30
C GLY A 432 -10.89 -16.09 29.40
N GLU A 433 -9.76 -15.38 29.30
CA GLU A 433 -9.31 -14.42 30.33
C GLU A 433 -9.78 -12.97 30.10
N ARG A 434 -10.46 -12.67 29.00
CA ARG A 434 -10.44 -11.31 28.40
C ARG A 434 -11.83 -10.78 28.03
N CYS A 435 -12.73 -10.69 29.01
CA CYS A 435 -14.04 -10.03 28.90
C CYS A 435 -13.95 -8.55 29.29
N GLU A 436 -14.30 -7.62 28.39
CA GLU A 436 -14.70 -6.25 28.76
C GLU A 436 -16.24 -6.14 28.79
N GLY A 437 -16.82 -6.04 30.00
CA GLY A 437 -18.14 -5.41 30.20
C GLY A 437 -19.30 -6.30 30.65
N ASP A 438 -19.75 -6.01 31.89
CA ASP A 438 -21.08 -6.25 32.48
C ASP A 438 -21.60 -7.69 32.50
N SER A 439 -21.08 -8.49 33.43
CA SER A 439 -21.84 -9.58 34.06
C SER A 439 -23.01 -9.02 34.90
N ARG A 440 -23.92 -8.25 34.30
CA ARG A 440 -25.21 -7.95 34.92
C ARG A 440 -26.15 -9.12 34.65
N GLY A 441 -26.02 -10.15 35.51
CA GLY A 441 -26.96 -11.28 35.64
C GLY A 441 -26.37 -12.63 35.22
N ASP A 442 -26.40 -13.60 36.14
CA ASP A 442 -26.33 -15.08 36.05
C ASP A 442 -25.47 -15.79 34.96
N GLY A 443 -24.59 -15.10 34.23
CA GLY A 443 -23.75 -15.70 33.18
C GLY A 443 -24.53 -16.21 31.95
N HIS A 444 -25.82 -15.86 31.82
CA HIS A 444 -26.70 -16.31 30.74
C HIS A 444 -26.42 -15.62 29.41
N VAL A 445 -25.89 -14.40 29.40
CA VAL A 445 -25.53 -13.64 28.19
C VAL A 445 -24.09 -13.18 28.29
N GLN A 446 -23.30 -13.42 27.24
CA GLN A 446 -21.91 -12.97 27.14
C GLN A 446 -21.72 -12.21 25.83
N ARG A 447 -20.86 -11.18 25.85
CA ARG A 447 -20.56 -10.37 24.66
C ARG A 447 -19.06 -10.17 24.51
N TRP A 448 -18.59 -10.29 23.27
CA TRP A 448 -17.24 -9.94 22.86
C TRP A 448 -17.30 -8.92 21.73
N THR A 449 -16.34 -8.00 21.69
CA THR A 449 -16.25 -6.99 20.66
C THR A 449 -14.88 -7.08 19.99
N LEU A 450 -14.87 -7.13 18.65
CA LEU A 450 -13.67 -7.08 17.82
C LEU A 450 -13.74 -5.85 16.93
N ILE A 451 -12.61 -5.15 16.77
CA ILE A 451 -12.48 -4.10 15.77
C ILE A 451 -11.78 -4.67 14.53
N LEU A 452 -12.38 -4.49 13.36
CA LEU A 452 -11.90 -4.96 12.06
C LEU A 452 -11.72 -3.76 11.14
N GLY A 453 -10.50 -3.31 10.89
CA GLY A 453 -10.24 -2.13 10.05
C GLY A 453 -8.78 -1.69 10.03
N ALA A 454 -8.42 -0.86 9.04
CA ALA A 454 -7.07 -0.30 8.86
C ALA A 454 -6.56 0.47 10.09
N ALA A 455 -7.46 1.09 10.87
CA ALA A 455 -7.13 1.88 12.06
C ALA A 455 -7.05 1.06 13.37
N GLY A 456 -7.30 -0.27 13.34
CA GLY A 456 -7.18 -1.02 14.57
C GLY A 456 -7.56 -2.50 14.55
N ALA A 457 -6.58 -3.35 14.24
CA ALA A 457 -6.35 -4.53 15.08
C ALA A 457 -5.83 -4.09 16.47
N ARG A 458 -6.56 -3.20 17.16
CA ARG A 458 -6.27 -2.76 18.52
C ARG A 458 -6.87 -3.76 19.50
N TRP A 459 -6.32 -4.97 19.55
CA TRP A 459 -6.33 -5.81 20.74
C TRP A 459 -5.34 -6.97 20.56
N ARG A 460 -4.44 -7.14 21.54
CA ARG A 460 -3.35 -8.13 21.54
C ARG A 460 -3.89 -9.55 21.30
N GLY A 461 -3.74 -10.05 20.07
CA GLY A 461 -4.13 -11.40 19.65
C GLY A 461 -5.08 -11.49 18.43
N ALA A 462 -5.74 -10.39 18.04
CA ALA A 462 -6.72 -10.36 16.94
C ALA A 462 -6.16 -9.88 15.57
N SER A 463 -4.88 -9.49 15.51
CA SER A 463 -4.24 -8.99 14.28
C SER A 463 -4.32 -9.99 13.13
N THR A 464 -4.17 -11.28 13.44
CA THR A 464 -4.20 -12.36 12.45
C THR A 464 -5.53 -12.50 11.73
N LEU A 465 -6.69 -12.23 12.36
CA LEU A 465 -8.00 -12.36 11.71
C LEU A 465 -8.28 -11.22 10.72
N TRP A 466 -7.83 -10.01 11.03
CA TRP A 466 -7.91 -8.88 10.10
C TRP A 466 -6.98 -9.11 8.90
N GLU A 467 -5.70 -9.40 9.16
CA GLU A 467 -4.67 -9.62 8.14
C GLU A 467 -5.04 -10.78 7.21
N VAL A 468 -5.52 -11.90 7.77
CA VAL A 468 -5.96 -13.03 6.95
C VAL A 468 -7.19 -12.66 6.12
N SER A 469 -8.15 -11.92 6.67
CA SER A 469 -9.36 -11.53 5.93
C SER A 469 -9.09 -10.60 4.74
N GLN A 470 -7.97 -9.87 4.70
CA GLN A 470 -7.55 -9.10 3.52
C GLN A 470 -7.28 -9.99 2.29
N GLN A 471 -7.03 -11.27 2.51
CA GLN A 471 -6.81 -12.26 1.46
C GLN A 471 -8.14 -12.89 0.97
N HIS A 472 -9.29 -12.35 1.36
CA HIS A 472 -10.60 -12.86 0.99
C HIS A 472 -11.44 -11.75 0.33
N VAL A 473 -11.33 -11.66 -1.00
CA VAL A 473 -11.96 -10.60 -1.81
C VAL A 473 -13.05 -11.21 -2.70
N VAL A 474 -14.22 -10.57 -2.70
CA VAL A 474 -15.40 -11.00 -3.48
C VAL A 474 -15.95 -9.80 -4.24
N LEU A 475 -16.07 -9.92 -5.56
CA LEU A 475 -16.48 -8.85 -6.49
C LEU A 475 -15.70 -7.53 -6.30
N GLY A 476 -14.39 -7.63 -6.04
CA GLY A 476 -13.51 -6.48 -5.82
C GLY A 476 -13.55 -5.89 -4.42
N THR A 477 -14.39 -6.42 -3.52
CA THR A 477 -14.52 -5.95 -2.14
C THR A 477 -13.90 -6.95 -1.17
N THR A 478 -13.08 -6.48 -0.22
CA THR A 478 -12.62 -7.31 0.90
C THR A 478 -13.79 -7.61 1.83
N VAL A 479 -14.08 -8.90 2.04
CA VAL A 479 -15.21 -9.35 2.86
C VAL A 479 -14.69 -10.26 3.96
N PHE A 480 -15.11 -10.04 5.20
CA PHE A 480 -14.84 -10.96 6.30
C PHE A 480 -15.44 -12.34 5.96
N PRO A 481 -14.62 -13.40 5.91
CA PRO A 481 -15.05 -14.69 5.41
C PRO A 481 -16.16 -15.26 6.29
N ALA A 482 -17.14 -15.93 5.68
CA ALA A 482 -18.23 -16.59 6.40
C ALA A 482 -17.69 -17.59 7.45
N THR A 483 -16.59 -18.27 7.12
CA THR A 483 -15.87 -19.17 8.02
C THR A 483 -15.21 -18.46 9.20
N GLY A 484 -14.94 -17.16 9.11
CA GLY A 484 -14.49 -16.34 10.24
C GLY A 484 -15.52 -16.30 11.36
N PHE A 485 -16.81 -16.16 11.03
CA PHE A 485 -17.89 -16.24 12.03
C PHE A 485 -17.98 -17.62 12.67
N VAL A 486 -17.76 -18.67 11.87
CA VAL A 486 -17.77 -20.05 12.37
C VAL A 486 -16.60 -20.29 13.33
N SER A 487 -15.40 -19.85 13.00
CA SER A 487 -14.23 -19.96 13.87
C SER A 487 -14.44 -19.23 15.20
N LEU A 488 -14.98 -18.00 15.16
CA LEU A 488 -15.34 -17.25 16.37
C LEU A 488 -16.42 -17.94 17.18
N ALA A 489 -17.44 -18.52 16.52
CA ALA A 489 -18.52 -19.24 17.18
C ALA A 489 -18.03 -20.50 17.89
N LEU A 490 -17.16 -21.29 17.25
CA LEU A 490 -16.56 -22.48 17.82
C LEU A 490 -15.74 -22.14 19.07
N GLU A 491 -14.93 -21.08 18.98
CA GLU A 491 -14.07 -20.65 20.08
C GLU A 491 -14.90 -20.14 21.28
N ALA A 492 -15.88 -19.28 21.02
CA ALA A 492 -16.78 -18.77 22.06
C ALA A 492 -17.57 -19.91 22.73
N ALA A 493 -18.09 -20.85 21.94
CA ALA A 493 -18.83 -22.00 22.47
C ALA A 493 -17.92 -22.96 23.26
N ALA A 494 -16.71 -23.25 22.78
CA ALA A 494 -15.75 -24.11 23.46
C ALA A 494 -15.37 -23.52 24.83
N SER A 495 -15.10 -22.21 24.86
CA SER A 495 -14.76 -21.50 26.10
C SER A 495 -15.91 -21.49 27.11
N VAL A 496 -17.15 -21.32 26.67
CA VAL A 496 -18.32 -21.23 27.59
C VAL A 496 -18.77 -22.60 28.10
N LEU A 497 -18.63 -23.63 27.27
CA LEU A 497 -18.99 -25.00 27.62
C LEU A 497 -17.86 -25.76 28.33
N ASP A 498 -16.62 -25.23 28.29
CA ASP A 498 -15.40 -25.90 28.75
C ASP A 498 -15.23 -27.30 28.13
N VAL A 499 -15.38 -27.36 26.80
CA VAL A 499 -15.25 -28.60 26.01
C VAL A 499 -14.33 -28.39 24.83
N SER A 500 -13.60 -29.45 24.48
CA SER A 500 -12.74 -29.46 23.29
C SER A 500 -13.48 -29.80 21.99
N LEU A 501 -14.73 -30.26 22.09
CA LEU A 501 -15.55 -30.67 20.96
C LEU A 501 -16.88 -29.91 20.97
N VAL A 502 -17.11 -29.09 19.94
CA VAL A 502 -18.28 -28.23 19.83
C VAL A 502 -19.10 -28.63 18.62
N GLN A 503 -20.43 -28.59 18.77
CA GLN A 503 -21.37 -28.64 17.66
C GLN A 503 -22.02 -27.28 17.47
N LEU A 504 -22.00 -26.77 16.24
CA LEU A 504 -22.85 -25.69 15.78
C LEU A 504 -24.02 -26.26 14.97
N SER A 505 -25.18 -25.62 15.05
CA SER A 505 -26.36 -25.99 14.27
C SER A 505 -27.08 -24.74 13.79
N ASP A 506 -27.76 -24.86 12.65
CA ASP A 506 -28.52 -23.77 12.02
C ASP A 506 -27.69 -22.50 11.81
N VAL A 507 -26.44 -22.67 11.35
CA VAL A 507 -25.58 -21.52 11.01
C VAL A 507 -26.16 -20.86 9.78
N SER A 508 -26.51 -19.58 9.90
CA SER A 508 -27.11 -18.81 8.82
C SER A 508 -26.28 -17.57 8.53
N PHE A 509 -25.84 -17.44 7.28
CA PHE A 509 -25.12 -16.26 6.79
C PHE A 509 -26.13 -15.31 6.14
N LEU A 510 -26.40 -14.20 6.82
CA LEU A 510 -27.49 -13.29 6.48
C LEU A 510 -27.02 -12.15 5.59
N ARG A 511 -25.85 -11.58 5.90
CA ARG A 511 -25.26 -10.44 5.17
C ARG A 511 -23.74 -10.51 5.20
N PRO A 512 -23.05 -10.25 4.08
CA PRO A 512 -21.60 -10.12 4.07
C PRO A 512 -21.16 -8.96 4.96
N LEU A 513 -20.00 -9.11 5.60
CA LEU A 513 -19.35 -8.05 6.37
C LEU A 513 -18.21 -7.48 5.55
N GLU A 514 -18.47 -6.35 4.90
CA GLU A 514 -17.48 -5.63 4.11
C GLU A 514 -16.46 -4.91 5.00
N LEU A 515 -15.19 -5.03 4.63
CA LEU A 515 -14.03 -4.54 5.37
C LEU A 515 -13.38 -3.32 4.72
N SER A 516 -14.09 -2.64 3.81
CA SER A 516 -13.68 -1.37 3.19
C SER A 516 -13.57 -0.22 4.19
N THR A 517 -14.23 -0.34 5.34
CA THR A 517 -14.17 0.62 6.46
C THR A 517 -13.97 -0.11 7.77
N THR A 518 -13.49 0.61 8.79
CA THR A 518 -13.34 0.04 10.14
C THR A 518 -14.72 -0.31 10.71
N ARG A 519 -14.87 -1.53 11.21
CA ARG A 519 -16.09 -2.09 11.79
C ARG A 519 -15.85 -2.53 13.22
N ARG A 520 -16.82 -2.28 14.10
CA ARG A 520 -16.92 -2.94 15.41
C ARG A 520 -17.84 -4.14 15.27
N LEU A 521 -17.29 -5.35 15.31
CA LEU A 521 -18.00 -6.62 15.30
C LEU A 521 -18.29 -7.07 16.74
N THR A 522 -19.56 -7.15 17.11
CA THR A 522 -20.03 -7.68 18.38
C THR A 522 -20.52 -9.11 18.23
N THR A 523 -19.93 -10.03 18.98
CA THR A 523 -20.39 -11.40 19.18
C THR A 523 -21.23 -11.46 20.44
N THR A 524 -22.50 -11.85 20.35
CA THR A 524 -23.39 -12.03 21.49
C THR A 524 -23.75 -13.50 21.62
N LEU A 525 -23.43 -14.11 22.76
CA LEU A 525 -23.79 -15.45 23.13
C LEU A 525 -24.89 -15.42 24.19
N VAL A 526 -25.91 -16.26 24.02
CA VAL A 526 -27.01 -16.47 24.98
C VAL A 526 -27.10 -17.95 25.29
N ARG A 527 -26.79 -18.34 26.53
CA ARG A 527 -26.91 -19.74 26.98
C ARG A 527 -28.37 -20.12 27.19
N SER A 528 -28.71 -21.37 26.87
CA SER A 528 -29.99 -21.99 27.21
C SER A 528 -29.79 -23.49 27.43
N GLY A 529 -29.88 -23.92 28.69
CA GLY A 529 -29.63 -25.32 29.08
C GLY A 529 -28.20 -25.79 28.76
N ALA A 530 -28.08 -26.92 28.05
CA ALA A 530 -26.81 -27.54 27.66
C ALA A 530 -26.12 -26.91 26.43
N GLY A 531 -26.66 -25.79 25.93
CA GLY A 531 -26.15 -25.09 24.75
C GLY A 531 -26.55 -23.62 24.76
N GLY A 532 -26.79 -23.06 23.58
CA GLY A 532 -27.24 -21.67 23.44
C GLY A 532 -27.28 -21.20 22.00
N THR A 533 -27.39 -19.87 21.84
CA THR A 533 -27.36 -19.19 20.54
C THR A 533 -26.26 -18.14 20.50
N LEU A 534 -25.74 -17.88 19.31
CA LEU A 534 -24.72 -16.90 18.99
C LEU A 534 -25.22 -15.98 17.88
N ARG A 535 -24.92 -14.68 18.01
CA ARG A 535 -25.23 -13.65 17.02
C ARG A 535 -24.04 -12.76 16.78
N PHE A 536 -23.77 -12.44 15.53
CA PHE A 536 -22.66 -11.59 15.09
C PHE A 536 -23.21 -10.35 14.41
N SER A 537 -23.06 -9.19 15.04
CA SER A 537 -23.56 -7.92 14.52
C SER A 537 -22.44 -6.90 14.44
N SER A 538 -22.41 -6.06 13.41
CA SER A 538 -21.42 -5.00 13.30
C SER A 538 -22.03 -3.60 13.22
N VAL A 539 -21.24 -2.61 13.63
CA VAL A 539 -21.49 -1.18 13.37
C VAL A 539 -20.25 -0.57 12.72
N PRO A 540 -20.40 0.37 11.77
CA PRO A 540 -19.28 1.14 11.25
C PRO A 540 -18.65 1.99 12.36
N LEU A 541 -17.33 2.18 12.28
CA LEU A 541 -16.58 3.12 13.11
C LEU A 541 -15.99 4.23 12.23
N PRO A 542 -16.03 5.49 12.69
CA PRO A 542 -15.40 6.58 11.99
C PRO A 542 -13.86 6.41 11.95
N PRO A 543 -13.17 7.04 10.99
CA PRO A 543 -11.71 7.10 10.94
C PRO A 543 -11.13 7.69 12.23
N ALA A 544 -9.89 7.31 12.57
CA ALA A 544 -9.20 7.88 13.73
C ALA A 544 -9.00 9.40 13.55
N GLY A 545 -9.33 10.20 14.57
CA GLY A 545 -9.18 11.67 14.56
C GLY A 545 -10.48 12.48 14.41
N GLN A 546 -11.64 11.83 14.26
CA GLN A 546 -12.96 12.47 14.24
C GLN A 546 -13.79 12.06 15.48
N GLU A 547 -13.48 12.66 16.63
CA GLU A 547 -14.16 12.35 17.91
C GLU A 547 -15.62 12.83 17.95
N GLU A 548 -15.96 13.90 17.21
CA GLU A 548 -17.33 14.43 17.09
C GLU A 548 -18.29 13.45 16.39
N ASP A 549 -17.79 12.57 15.52
CA ASP A 549 -18.59 11.59 14.76
C ASP A 549 -18.90 10.30 15.57
N GLN A 550 -18.32 10.14 16.77
CA GLN A 550 -18.55 8.95 17.61
C GLN A 550 -19.96 8.91 18.21
N GLU A 551 -20.55 10.07 18.52
CA GLU A 551 -21.95 10.15 18.99
C GLU A 551 -22.95 9.80 17.88
N GLU A 552 -22.69 10.17 16.63
CA GLU A 552 -23.52 9.77 15.48
C GLU A 552 -23.32 8.29 15.11
N ALA A 553 -22.09 7.77 15.15
CA ALA A 553 -21.80 6.35 14.93
C ALA A 553 -22.48 5.44 15.97
N SER A 554 -22.66 5.92 17.22
CA SER A 554 -23.42 5.21 18.25
C SER A 554 -24.91 5.05 17.92
N LYS A 555 -25.45 5.89 17.03
CA LYS A 555 -26.84 5.83 16.51
C LYS A 555 -26.97 5.02 15.22
N ALA A 556 -25.87 4.56 14.62
CA ALA A 556 -25.89 3.76 13.40
C ALA A 556 -26.57 2.41 13.61
N ALA A 557 -27.41 1.98 12.66
CA ALA A 557 -28.11 0.71 12.74
C ALA A 557 -27.11 -0.47 12.71
N SER A 558 -27.19 -1.35 13.71
CA SER A 558 -26.37 -2.57 13.75
C SER A 558 -26.78 -3.52 12.62
N THR A 559 -25.81 -4.00 11.85
CA THR A 559 -26.03 -5.01 10.81
C THR A 559 -25.79 -6.40 11.38
N LEU A 560 -26.80 -7.28 11.34
CA LEU A 560 -26.66 -8.69 11.71
C LEU A 560 -26.11 -9.49 10.53
N HIS A 561 -25.01 -10.21 10.75
CA HIS A 561 -24.28 -10.94 9.70
C HIS A 561 -24.47 -12.45 9.79
N CYS A 562 -24.36 -13.01 10.99
CA CYS A 562 -24.40 -14.46 11.21
C CYS A 562 -25.13 -14.81 12.50
N THR A 563 -25.84 -15.93 12.48
CA THR A 563 -26.48 -16.53 13.66
C THR A 563 -26.24 -18.02 13.68
N CYS A 564 -26.08 -18.62 14.86
CA CYS A 564 -26.07 -20.08 15.00
C CYS A 564 -26.50 -20.51 16.41
N SER A 565 -26.85 -21.78 16.55
CA SER A 565 -26.98 -22.46 17.83
C SER A 565 -25.73 -23.27 18.13
N PHE A 566 -25.37 -23.45 19.40
CA PHE A 566 -24.22 -24.25 19.81
C PHE A 566 -24.57 -25.20 20.96
N ALA A 567 -23.86 -26.32 21.03
CA ALA A 567 -23.93 -27.30 22.11
C ALA A 567 -22.62 -28.08 22.22
N ALA A 568 -22.45 -28.85 23.28
CA ALA A 568 -21.33 -29.80 23.39
C ALA A 568 -21.44 -30.84 22.25
N GLY A 569 -20.35 -31.05 21.52
CA GLY A 569 -20.34 -31.99 20.41
C GLY A 569 -20.28 -33.44 20.87
N ASN A 570 -20.81 -34.35 20.04
CA ASN A 570 -20.84 -35.78 20.33
C ASN A 570 -19.73 -36.52 19.57
N ALA A 571 -18.80 -37.15 20.29
CA ALA A 571 -17.67 -37.86 19.71
C ALA A 571 -18.09 -39.06 18.83
N SER A 572 -19.26 -39.68 19.06
CA SER A 572 -19.73 -40.77 18.22
C SER A 572 -20.11 -40.32 16.80
N VAL A 573 -20.52 -39.07 16.63
CA VAL A 573 -20.84 -38.47 15.32
C VAL A 573 -19.55 -38.32 14.50
N LEU A 574 -18.46 -37.83 15.10
CA LEU A 574 -17.16 -37.77 14.44
C LEU A 574 -16.62 -39.16 14.10
N ALA A 575 -16.75 -40.14 15.00
CA ALA A 575 -16.28 -41.50 14.76
C ALA A 575 -17.02 -42.19 13.59
N GLN A 576 -18.33 -41.94 13.44
CA GLN A 576 -19.10 -42.44 12.30
C GLN A 576 -18.65 -41.77 10.99
N GLN A 577 -18.38 -40.46 11.03
CA GLN A 577 -17.91 -39.71 9.87
C GLN A 577 -16.45 -40.03 9.49
N GLU A 578 -15.59 -40.37 10.46
CA GLU A 578 -14.23 -40.88 10.22
C GLU A 578 -14.25 -42.18 9.41
N LEU A 579 -15.26 -43.03 9.59
CA LEU A 579 -15.42 -44.27 8.83
C LEU A 579 -15.79 -43.98 7.36
N GLU A 580 -16.64 -42.98 7.12
CA GLU A 580 -17.02 -42.50 5.78
C GLU A 580 -15.86 -41.77 5.07
N ALA A 581 -15.04 -41.02 5.82
CA ALA A 581 -13.84 -40.34 5.32
C ALA A 581 -12.82 -41.32 4.72
N LYS A 582 -12.56 -42.41 5.45
CA LYS A 582 -11.61 -43.47 5.04
C LYS A 582 -12.06 -44.19 3.77
N ALA A 583 -13.37 -44.38 3.59
CA ALA A 583 -13.93 -44.97 2.38
C ALA A 583 -13.73 -44.05 1.15
N THR A 584 -13.75 -42.73 1.35
CA THR A 584 -13.59 -41.72 0.29
C THR A 584 -12.14 -41.46 -0.07
N GLN A 585 -11.23 -41.45 0.91
CA GLN A 585 -9.78 -41.30 0.68
C GLN A 585 -9.15 -42.45 -0.14
N SER A 586 -9.82 -43.61 -0.19
CA SER A 586 -9.34 -44.78 -0.93
C SER A 586 -9.69 -44.73 -2.43
N GLN A 587 -10.41 -43.70 -2.90
CA GLN A 587 -10.76 -43.52 -4.30
C GLN A 587 -9.76 -42.61 -5.03
N SER A 588 -9.28 -43.04 -6.20
CA SER A 588 -8.49 -42.20 -7.10
C SER A 588 -9.42 -41.21 -7.81
N LEU A 589 -9.32 -39.93 -7.47
CA LEU A 589 -10.11 -38.85 -8.08
C LEU A 589 -9.33 -38.14 -9.20
N PRO A 590 -9.97 -37.79 -10.33
CA PRO A 590 -9.36 -36.95 -11.37
C PRO A 590 -8.92 -35.58 -10.85
N ALA A 591 -7.72 -35.14 -11.24
CA ALA A 591 -7.19 -33.84 -10.86
C ALA A 591 -7.95 -32.67 -11.55
N VAL A 592 -8.15 -31.59 -10.80
CA VAL A 592 -8.81 -30.37 -11.28
C VAL A 592 -7.77 -29.24 -11.32
N PRO A 593 -7.17 -28.93 -12.49
CA PRO A 593 -6.20 -27.86 -12.59
C PRO A 593 -6.87 -26.48 -12.55
N SER A 594 -6.09 -25.48 -12.10
CA SER A 594 -6.42 -24.05 -12.23
C SER A 594 -7.77 -23.64 -11.60
N ILE A 595 -8.16 -24.22 -10.46
CA ILE A 595 -9.42 -23.89 -9.78
C ILE A 595 -9.50 -22.40 -9.39
N TYR A 596 -8.39 -21.80 -8.95
CA TYR A 596 -8.35 -20.39 -8.56
C TYR A 596 -8.52 -19.42 -9.73
N ALA A 597 -8.13 -19.81 -10.95
CA ALA A 597 -8.45 -19.02 -12.14
C ALA A 597 -9.96 -19.00 -12.40
N ARG A 598 -10.68 -20.09 -12.08
CA ARG A 598 -12.15 -20.16 -12.21
C ARG A 598 -12.85 -19.33 -11.15
N PHE A 599 -12.35 -19.34 -9.92
CA PHE A 599 -12.80 -18.44 -8.85
C PHE A 599 -12.59 -16.97 -9.21
N ALA A 600 -11.41 -16.60 -9.72
CA ALA A 600 -11.12 -15.23 -10.17
C ALA A 600 -12.07 -14.77 -11.28
N ALA A 601 -12.34 -15.64 -12.28
CA ALA A 601 -13.32 -15.35 -13.33
C ALA A 601 -14.77 -15.22 -12.83
N ALA A 602 -15.07 -15.78 -11.66
CA ALA A 602 -16.36 -15.64 -10.97
C ALA A 602 -16.38 -14.47 -9.98
N GLY A 603 -15.29 -13.72 -9.84
CA GLY A 603 -15.18 -12.56 -8.95
C GLY A 603 -14.63 -12.87 -7.55
N TYR A 604 -14.14 -14.08 -7.29
CA TYR A 604 -13.48 -14.44 -6.03
C TYR A 604 -11.95 -14.36 -6.17
N PHE A 605 -11.30 -13.56 -5.34
CA PHE A 605 -9.84 -13.50 -5.25
C PHE A 605 -9.41 -13.93 -3.85
N TYR A 606 -8.78 -15.11 -3.80
CA TYR A 606 -8.25 -15.72 -2.59
C TYR A 606 -6.73 -15.50 -2.54
N GLY A 607 -6.19 -15.02 -1.41
CA GLY A 607 -4.76 -15.02 -1.14
C GLY A 607 -4.28 -16.33 -0.51
N PRO A 608 -2.97 -16.47 -0.24
CA PRO A 608 -2.34 -17.74 0.17
C PRO A 608 -3.02 -18.46 1.34
N ALA A 609 -3.57 -17.74 2.32
CA ALA A 609 -4.25 -18.33 3.47
C ALA A 609 -5.59 -19.01 3.12
N PHE A 610 -6.17 -18.68 1.97
CA PHE A 610 -7.43 -19.24 1.44
C PHE A 610 -7.20 -20.08 0.18
N GLN A 611 -5.94 -20.45 -0.11
CA GLN A 611 -5.59 -21.30 -1.25
C GLN A 611 -5.13 -22.68 -0.80
N GLY A 612 -5.93 -23.70 -1.12
CA GLY A 612 -5.55 -25.11 -1.06
C GLY A 612 -4.79 -25.57 -2.30
N SER A 613 -4.39 -26.83 -2.32
CA SER A 613 -3.71 -27.45 -3.46
C SER A 613 -4.19 -28.87 -3.72
N GLY A 614 -3.84 -29.45 -4.87
CA GLY A 614 -4.18 -30.83 -5.17
C GLY A 614 -5.68 -31.11 -5.23
N PHE A 615 -6.45 -30.18 -5.78
CA PHE A 615 -7.89 -30.38 -5.99
C PHE A 615 -8.14 -31.55 -6.93
N ALA A 616 -9.02 -32.46 -6.53
CA ALA A 616 -9.45 -33.60 -7.32
C ALA A 616 -10.95 -33.82 -7.11
N ALA A 617 -11.69 -34.19 -8.15
CA ALA A 617 -13.14 -34.35 -8.05
C ALA A 617 -13.72 -35.35 -9.06
N SER A 618 -14.87 -35.90 -8.68
CA SER A 618 -15.82 -36.68 -9.47
C SER A 618 -17.20 -36.00 -9.41
N ALA A 619 -18.23 -36.63 -9.98
CA ALA A 619 -19.59 -36.09 -9.97
C ALA A 619 -20.20 -35.93 -8.56
N SER A 620 -19.75 -36.70 -7.57
CA SER A 620 -20.34 -36.71 -6.22
C SER A 620 -19.31 -36.64 -5.08
N SER A 621 -18.01 -36.53 -5.37
CA SER A 621 -16.95 -36.48 -4.36
C SER A 621 -15.79 -35.62 -4.81
N ALA A 622 -15.21 -34.85 -3.90
CA ALA A 622 -14.07 -33.97 -4.15
C ALA A 622 -13.09 -33.97 -2.97
N SER A 623 -11.82 -33.63 -3.21
CA SER A 623 -10.79 -33.53 -2.18
C SER A 623 -9.75 -32.46 -2.50
N CYS A 624 -9.10 -31.91 -1.47
CA CYS A 624 -7.95 -31.03 -1.61
C CYS A 624 -7.02 -31.11 -0.38
N LYS A 625 -5.81 -30.56 -0.53
CA LYS A 625 -4.90 -30.23 0.57
C LYS A 625 -5.19 -28.81 1.04
N LEU A 626 -5.20 -28.64 2.35
CA LEU A 626 -5.42 -27.35 3.01
C LEU A 626 -4.09 -26.56 3.10
N PRO A 627 -4.15 -25.22 3.16
CA PRO A 627 -2.95 -24.40 3.32
C PRO A 627 -2.26 -24.67 4.66
N ALA A 628 -0.93 -24.50 4.68
CA ALA A 628 -0.18 -24.57 5.92
C ALA A 628 -0.51 -23.34 6.78
N SER A 629 -1.19 -23.55 7.91
CA SER A 629 -1.51 -22.49 8.86
C SER A 629 -0.53 -22.51 10.04
N LYS A 630 0.00 -21.34 10.43
CA LYS A 630 0.65 -21.18 11.76
C LYS A 630 -0.40 -21.49 12.85
N PRO A 631 -0.01 -22.08 14.00
CA PRO A 631 -0.94 -22.31 15.09
C PRO A 631 -1.39 -20.96 15.65
N ALA A 632 -2.55 -20.46 15.22
CA ALA A 632 -3.24 -19.38 15.90
C ALA A 632 -4.15 -19.96 16.99
N ASN A 633 -4.48 -19.14 17.99
CA ASN A 633 -5.32 -19.48 19.14
C ASN A 633 -6.82 -19.68 18.79
N LEU A 634 -7.15 -20.29 17.65
CA LEU A 634 -8.52 -20.58 17.23
C LEU A 634 -8.73 -22.08 17.07
N ALA A 635 -9.90 -22.57 17.49
CA ALA A 635 -10.32 -23.95 17.33
C ALA A 635 -10.14 -24.49 15.89
N VAL A 636 -10.52 -23.70 14.88
CA VAL A 636 -10.32 -23.98 13.44
C VAL A 636 -9.99 -22.68 12.72
N GLN A 637 -8.98 -22.71 11.84
CA GLN A 637 -8.59 -21.54 11.04
C GLN A 637 -9.63 -21.23 9.96
N PRO A 638 -10.04 -19.95 9.77
CA PRO A 638 -11.02 -19.57 8.75
C PRO A 638 -10.61 -20.00 7.34
N GLY A 639 -9.34 -19.85 6.99
CA GLY A 639 -8.80 -20.23 5.67
C GLY A 639 -8.90 -21.74 5.39
N ASN A 640 -8.55 -22.58 6.36
CA ASN A 640 -8.68 -24.04 6.23
C ASN A 640 -10.14 -24.47 6.04
N LEU A 641 -11.04 -23.85 6.80
CA LEU A 641 -12.47 -24.14 6.67
C LEU A 641 -13.03 -23.65 5.33
N ASP A 642 -12.58 -22.48 4.88
CA ASP A 642 -13.04 -21.89 3.62
C ASP A 642 -12.59 -22.73 2.42
N VAL A 643 -11.33 -23.16 2.40
CA VAL A 643 -10.82 -24.09 1.38
C VAL A 643 -11.60 -25.41 1.37
N ALA A 644 -12.04 -25.90 2.53
CA ALA A 644 -12.93 -27.06 2.58
C ALA A 644 -14.30 -26.75 1.94
N LEU A 645 -14.88 -25.57 2.19
CA LEU A 645 -16.12 -25.12 1.55
C LEU A 645 -15.97 -24.85 0.05
N GLN A 646 -14.78 -24.46 -0.42
CA GLN A 646 -14.50 -24.25 -1.84
C GLN A 646 -14.69 -25.54 -2.67
N LEU A 647 -14.61 -26.74 -2.05
CA LEU A 647 -14.97 -28.00 -2.70
C LEU A 647 -16.42 -28.03 -3.18
N ALA A 648 -17.32 -27.22 -2.59
CA ALA A 648 -18.69 -27.05 -3.08
C ALA A 648 -18.74 -26.57 -4.53
N SER A 649 -17.76 -25.77 -4.98
CA SER A 649 -17.67 -25.31 -6.37
C SER A 649 -17.48 -26.43 -7.39
N LEU A 650 -17.02 -27.60 -6.93
CA LEU A 650 -16.81 -28.79 -7.77
C LEU A 650 -18.01 -29.75 -7.75
N LEU A 651 -18.89 -29.61 -6.76
CA LEU A 651 -19.98 -30.54 -6.47
C LEU A 651 -21.36 -29.93 -6.70
N HIS A 652 -21.50 -28.60 -6.63
CA HIS A 652 -22.77 -27.91 -6.76
C HIS A 652 -22.96 -27.28 -8.14
N PRO A 653 -24.20 -27.25 -8.70
CA PRO A 653 -24.46 -26.67 -10.02
C PRO A 653 -24.07 -25.19 -10.17
N LEU A 654 -24.02 -24.42 -9.08
CA LEU A 654 -23.59 -23.02 -9.10
C LEU A 654 -22.09 -22.84 -9.40
N GLY A 655 -21.29 -23.91 -9.31
CA GLY A 655 -19.85 -23.84 -9.55
C GLY A 655 -19.16 -22.79 -8.68
N CYS A 656 -18.21 -22.06 -9.27
CA CYS A 656 -17.52 -20.95 -8.60
C CYS A 656 -18.39 -19.69 -8.40
N ARG A 657 -19.66 -19.66 -8.83
CA ARG A 657 -20.60 -18.55 -8.57
C ARG A 657 -21.47 -18.75 -7.34
N GLY A 658 -21.22 -19.82 -6.57
CA GLY A 658 -21.94 -20.13 -5.34
C GLY A 658 -21.27 -19.52 -4.11
N ALA A 659 -22.07 -18.89 -3.24
CA ALA A 659 -21.66 -18.45 -1.91
C ALA A 659 -22.35 -19.32 -0.82
N PRO A 660 -21.67 -19.62 0.31
CA PRO A 660 -22.29 -20.26 1.47
C PRO A 660 -23.48 -19.46 2.02
N GLN A 661 -24.63 -20.10 2.14
CA GLN A 661 -25.85 -19.48 2.67
C GLN A 661 -26.15 -19.96 4.09
N ALA A 662 -26.05 -21.28 4.32
CA ALA A 662 -26.33 -21.87 5.62
C ALA A 662 -25.58 -23.19 5.80
N ILE A 663 -25.33 -23.57 7.05
CA ILE A 663 -24.81 -24.88 7.44
C ILE A 663 -25.78 -25.49 8.46
N ARG A 664 -26.35 -26.64 8.12
CA ARG A 664 -27.29 -27.34 9.02
C ARG A 664 -26.59 -27.77 10.31
N ARG A 665 -25.43 -28.41 10.20
CA ARG A 665 -24.65 -28.86 11.36
C ARG A 665 -23.16 -28.80 11.07
N LEU A 666 -22.39 -28.36 12.05
CA LEU A 666 -20.93 -28.39 12.03
C LEU A 666 -20.43 -28.93 13.36
N VAL A 667 -19.45 -29.84 13.32
CA VAL A 667 -18.80 -30.38 14.52
C VAL A 667 -17.30 -30.22 14.36
N ALA A 668 -16.64 -29.59 15.33
CA ALA A 668 -15.20 -29.35 15.26
C ALA A 668 -14.51 -29.51 16.61
N ARG A 669 -13.27 -30.03 16.55
CA ARG A 669 -12.39 -30.21 17.70
C ARG A 669 -11.39 -29.07 17.77
N SER A 670 -11.37 -28.36 18.90
CA SER A 670 -10.43 -27.27 19.14
C SER A 670 -8.97 -27.75 19.15
N GLY A 671 -8.06 -26.94 18.62
CA GLY A 671 -6.61 -27.21 18.61
C GLY A 671 -6.14 -28.25 17.58
N THR A 672 -6.99 -28.64 16.62
CA THR A 672 -6.60 -29.64 15.61
C THR A 672 -5.99 -28.97 14.38
N GLN A 673 -4.76 -29.34 14.02
CA GLN A 673 -4.13 -28.87 12.78
C GLN A 673 -4.65 -29.68 11.59
N LEU A 674 -5.46 -29.03 10.76
CA LEU A 674 -6.06 -29.64 9.57
C LEU A 674 -5.05 -29.62 8.40
N SER A 675 -5.09 -30.66 7.57
CA SER A 675 -4.14 -30.89 6.47
C SER A 675 -4.83 -31.15 5.13
N THR A 676 -5.97 -31.84 5.14
CA THR A 676 -6.72 -32.22 3.93
C THR A 676 -8.21 -32.03 4.16
N ALA A 677 -8.97 -31.86 3.08
CA ALA A 677 -10.42 -31.84 3.12
C ALA A 677 -11.03 -32.71 2.02
N THR A 678 -12.19 -33.28 2.32
CA THR A 678 -13.02 -34.06 1.41
C THR A 678 -14.45 -33.54 1.43
N GLY A 679 -15.11 -33.49 0.27
CA GLY A 679 -16.50 -33.09 0.10
C GLY A 679 -17.31 -34.17 -0.62
N GLN A 680 -18.58 -34.31 -0.28
CA GLN A 680 -19.51 -35.24 -0.92
C GLN A 680 -20.86 -34.58 -1.21
N LEU A 681 -21.44 -34.92 -2.37
CA LEU A 681 -22.83 -34.63 -2.70
C LEU A 681 -23.66 -35.88 -2.47
N THR A 682 -24.57 -35.85 -1.49
CA THR A 682 -25.42 -37.00 -1.18
C THR A 682 -26.49 -37.22 -2.25
N ALA A 683 -27.08 -38.41 -2.30
CA ALA A 683 -28.21 -38.72 -3.21
C ALA A 683 -29.44 -37.82 -2.97
N MET A 684 -29.55 -37.19 -1.80
CA MET A 684 -30.58 -36.20 -1.45
C MET A 684 -30.18 -34.75 -1.80
N GLY A 685 -29.07 -34.56 -2.52
CA GLY A 685 -28.58 -33.25 -2.96
C GLY A 685 -27.92 -32.42 -1.85
N GLN A 686 -27.55 -33.04 -0.73
CA GLN A 686 -26.90 -32.32 0.38
C GLN A 686 -25.38 -32.31 0.19
N LEU A 687 -24.76 -31.17 0.46
CA LEU A 687 -23.31 -31.01 0.44
C LEU A 687 -22.73 -31.19 1.84
N ASN A 688 -21.85 -32.19 1.98
CA ASN A 688 -21.18 -32.51 3.24
C ASN A 688 -19.66 -32.40 3.05
N PHE A 689 -18.94 -31.92 4.07
CA PHE A 689 -17.49 -31.75 4.04
C PHE A 689 -16.85 -32.25 5.31
N GLN A 690 -15.62 -32.75 5.19
CA GLN A 690 -14.81 -33.17 6.33
C GLN A 690 -13.39 -32.65 6.12
N ALA A 691 -12.78 -32.13 7.18
CA ALA A 691 -11.40 -31.72 7.20
C ALA A 691 -10.62 -32.61 8.17
N LEU A 692 -9.49 -33.13 7.72
CA LEU A 692 -8.71 -34.14 8.41
C LEU A 692 -7.34 -33.61 8.82
N ASP A 693 -6.85 -34.07 9.95
CA ASP A 693 -5.47 -33.82 10.38
C ASP A 693 -4.46 -34.67 9.58
N ALA A 694 -3.16 -34.47 9.83
CA ALA A 694 -2.09 -35.20 9.15
C ALA A 694 -2.12 -36.73 9.44
N SER A 695 -2.80 -37.17 10.49
CA SER A 695 -3.00 -38.58 10.83
C SER A 695 -4.24 -39.20 10.17
N GLY A 696 -5.03 -38.40 9.44
CA GLY A 696 -6.27 -38.82 8.80
C GLY A 696 -7.47 -38.91 9.74
N LYS A 697 -7.42 -38.25 10.91
CA LYS A 697 -8.59 -38.11 11.80
C LYS A 697 -9.39 -36.87 11.44
N VAL A 698 -10.71 -36.93 11.60
CA VAL A 698 -11.60 -35.81 11.29
C VAL A 698 -11.51 -34.78 12.42
N GLY A 699 -10.97 -33.60 12.10
CA GLY A 699 -10.88 -32.47 13.02
C GLY A 699 -12.09 -31.54 12.92
N CYS A 700 -12.74 -31.48 11.74
CA CYS A 700 -13.94 -30.69 11.50
C CYS A 700 -14.84 -31.41 10.49
N SER A 701 -16.15 -31.34 10.69
CA SER A 701 -17.14 -31.89 9.79
C SER A 701 -18.34 -30.96 9.62
N ILE A 702 -18.85 -30.89 8.40
CA ILE A 702 -19.95 -30.04 7.95
C ILE A 702 -20.98 -30.93 7.27
N GLU A 703 -22.22 -30.82 7.72
CA GLU A 703 -23.36 -31.53 7.18
C GLU A 703 -24.40 -30.52 6.67
N GLY A 704 -24.83 -30.68 5.42
CA GLY A 704 -25.88 -29.87 4.81
C GLY A 704 -25.49 -28.40 4.62
N LEU A 705 -24.44 -28.14 3.83
CA LEU A 705 -24.14 -26.81 3.32
C LEU A 705 -25.14 -26.43 2.21
N SER A 706 -25.76 -25.26 2.36
CA SER A 706 -26.60 -24.63 1.34
C SER A 706 -25.84 -23.51 0.63
N MET A 707 -26.03 -23.39 -0.68
CA MET A 707 -25.36 -22.41 -1.54
C MET A 707 -26.38 -21.45 -2.18
N ALA A 708 -26.01 -20.18 -2.33
CA ALA A 708 -26.77 -19.18 -3.07
C ALA A 708 -25.93 -18.58 -4.21
N ALA A 709 -26.57 -18.08 -5.27
CA ALA A 709 -25.88 -17.43 -6.39
C ALA A 709 -25.36 -16.04 -5.98
N LEU A 710 -24.17 -15.68 -6.46
CA LEU A 710 -23.49 -14.42 -6.12
C LEU A 710 -24.22 -13.14 -6.60
N ASP A 711 -25.04 -13.22 -7.65
CA ASP A 711 -25.57 -12.05 -8.40
C ASP A 711 -27.09 -11.82 -8.30
N ALA A 712 -27.81 -12.36 -7.31
CA ALA A 712 -29.28 -12.17 -7.25
C ALA A 712 -29.66 -10.71 -6.89
N PRO A 713 -30.26 -9.89 -7.79
CA PRO A 713 -30.58 -8.50 -7.48
C PRO A 713 -31.98 -8.38 -6.88
N ALA A 714 -32.12 -7.52 -5.87
CA ALA A 714 -33.41 -6.93 -5.48
C ALA A 714 -33.54 -5.57 -6.18
N THR A 715 -34.42 -5.46 -7.17
CA THR A 715 -34.95 -4.24 -7.80
C THR A 715 -34.03 -3.43 -8.74
N LEU A 716 -34.45 -3.27 -10.01
CA LEU A 716 -33.89 -2.35 -11.03
C LEU A 716 -35.02 -1.47 -11.59
N GLN A 717 -34.81 -0.15 -11.70
CA GLN A 717 -35.67 0.77 -12.47
C GLN A 717 -34.84 1.80 -13.26
N THR A 718 -35.27 2.10 -14.49
CA THR A 718 -34.68 3.03 -15.46
C THR A 718 -35.38 4.40 -15.50
N ARG A 719 -34.66 5.50 -15.82
CA ARG A 719 -35.24 6.84 -16.12
C ARG A 719 -34.61 7.49 -17.37
N ARG A 720 -35.33 8.45 -17.98
CA ARG A 720 -35.03 9.17 -19.24
C ARG A 720 -35.01 10.70 -19.05
N CYS A 721 -34.13 11.42 -19.79
CA CYS A 721 -33.98 12.89 -19.78
C CYS A 721 -34.32 13.55 -21.15
N VAL A 722 -34.63 14.85 -21.17
CA VAL A 722 -35.01 15.65 -22.37
C VAL A 722 -34.41 17.08 -22.30
N TRP A 723 -33.95 17.63 -23.43
CA TRP A 723 -33.25 18.93 -23.55
C TRP A 723 -33.99 19.98 -24.42
N LYS A 724 -33.59 21.27 -24.29
CA LYS A 724 -34.07 22.42 -25.11
C LYS A 724 -32.93 23.43 -25.42
N PRO A 725 -32.97 24.18 -26.55
CA PRO A 725 -31.83 25.01 -27.01
C PRO A 725 -32.00 26.53 -26.86
N LEU A 726 -30.86 27.24 -26.83
CA LEU A 726 -30.67 28.70 -26.92
C LEU A 726 -29.41 29.00 -27.79
N ALA A 727 -29.29 30.21 -28.36
CA ALA A 727 -28.40 30.52 -29.50
C ALA A 727 -27.17 31.43 -29.18
N THR A 728 -26.05 31.23 -29.91
CA THR A 728 -24.95 32.17 -30.38
C THR A 728 -23.66 31.35 -30.68
N GLU A 729 -22.47 31.91 -31.01
CA GLU A 729 -21.84 32.23 -32.33
C GLU A 729 -20.45 31.52 -32.46
N THR A 730 -19.79 31.55 -33.64
CA THR A 730 -18.79 30.56 -34.17
C THR A 730 -17.27 30.92 -34.13
N ARG A 731 -16.37 29.92 -33.98
CA ARG A 731 -14.94 29.93 -34.44
C ARG A 731 -14.52 28.59 -35.09
N ARG A 732 -13.60 28.60 -36.08
CA ARG A 732 -13.10 27.40 -36.82
C ARG A 732 -11.70 26.97 -36.36
N GLY A 733 -11.47 25.65 -36.16
CA GLY A 733 -10.13 25.04 -35.98
C GLY A 733 -9.96 23.89 -34.95
N ALA A 734 -11.03 23.32 -34.37
CA ALA A 734 -10.90 22.51 -33.13
C ALA A 734 -10.68 20.98 -33.27
N TRP A 735 -10.90 20.35 -34.44
CA TRP A 735 -11.03 18.88 -34.54
C TRP A 735 -10.28 18.26 -35.74
N LEU A 736 -9.74 17.04 -35.58
CA LEU A 736 -9.13 16.22 -36.64
C LEU A 736 -9.90 14.90 -36.85
N ALA A 737 -10.36 14.63 -38.08
CA ALA A 737 -11.03 13.38 -38.42
C ALA A 737 -10.03 12.25 -38.75
N VAL A 738 -10.14 11.11 -38.04
CA VAL A 738 -9.24 9.96 -38.18
C VAL A 738 -10.02 8.73 -38.62
N GLY A 739 -9.55 8.08 -39.68
CA GLY A 739 -10.14 6.86 -40.24
C GLY A 739 -10.97 7.12 -41.51
N THR A 740 -11.08 6.11 -42.36
CA THR A 740 -11.77 6.16 -43.65
C THR A 740 -13.26 6.46 -43.51
N GLU A 741 -13.88 5.95 -42.46
CA GLU A 741 -15.28 6.13 -42.13
C GLU A 741 -15.57 7.58 -41.73
N ALA A 742 -14.69 8.19 -40.93
CA ALA A 742 -14.85 9.59 -40.52
C ALA A 742 -14.67 10.55 -41.71
N GLN A 743 -13.71 10.25 -42.60
CA GLN A 743 -13.51 10.98 -43.85
C GLN A 743 -14.71 10.84 -44.79
N SER A 744 -15.33 9.65 -44.85
CA SER A 744 -16.51 9.39 -45.69
C SER A 744 -17.75 10.18 -45.27
N LEU A 745 -17.79 10.69 -44.03
CA LEU A 745 -18.86 11.56 -43.53
C LEU A 745 -18.68 13.04 -43.92
N GLY A 746 -17.60 13.38 -44.65
CA GLY A 746 -17.32 14.74 -45.10
C GLY A 746 -16.66 15.63 -44.04
N LEU A 747 -16.16 15.06 -42.94
CA LEU A 747 -15.41 15.81 -41.93
C LEU A 747 -14.06 16.27 -42.51
N PRO A 748 -13.61 17.51 -42.21
CA PRO A 748 -12.31 17.99 -42.66
C PRO A 748 -11.21 17.10 -42.08
N GLY A 749 -10.41 16.50 -42.95
CA GLY A 749 -9.31 15.62 -42.57
C GLY A 749 -8.08 15.93 -43.42
N THR A 750 -6.90 15.83 -42.81
CA THR A 750 -5.64 15.75 -43.52
C THR A 750 -5.11 14.31 -43.41
N VAL A 751 -4.33 13.88 -44.40
CA VAL A 751 -3.70 12.54 -44.42
C VAL A 751 -2.41 12.54 -43.59
N ASP A 752 -1.88 13.71 -43.25
CA ASP A 752 -0.62 13.89 -42.53
C ASP A 752 -0.86 14.06 -41.03
N ARG A 753 -0.42 13.07 -40.27
CA ARG A 753 -0.70 12.86 -38.84
C ARG A 753 0.04 13.80 -37.89
N GLU A 754 0.90 14.70 -38.38
CA GLU A 754 1.92 15.33 -37.52
C GLU A 754 2.04 16.88 -37.57
N GLU A 755 1.36 17.62 -38.47
CA GLU A 755 1.66 19.06 -38.65
C GLU A 755 0.53 20.08 -38.36
N GLU A 756 -0.71 19.69 -38.06
CA GLU A 756 -1.77 20.67 -37.74
C GLU A 756 -2.22 20.65 -36.26
N SER A 757 -2.22 21.83 -35.61
CA SER A 757 -2.65 22.01 -34.22
C SER A 757 -4.17 21.79 -34.07
N HIS A 758 -4.57 20.71 -33.40
CA HIS A 758 -5.97 20.39 -33.10
C HIS A 758 -6.17 20.05 -31.62
N GLU A 759 -7.36 20.38 -31.11
CA GLU A 759 -7.72 20.20 -29.70
C GLU A 759 -8.33 18.82 -29.42
N ALA A 760 -8.93 18.19 -30.44
CA ALA A 760 -9.62 16.93 -30.31
C ALA A 760 -9.64 16.11 -31.62
N VAL A 761 -9.90 14.80 -31.48
CA VAL A 761 -9.94 13.82 -32.57
C VAL A 761 -11.37 13.30 -32.71
N VAL A 762 -11.83 13.13 -33.96
CA VAL A 762 -13.12 12.53 -34.29
C VAL A 762 -12.88 11.25 -35.08
N MET A 763 -13.43 10.14 -34.60
CA MET A 763 -13.43 8.85 -35.25
C MET A 763 -14.85 8.47 -35.65
N ALA A 764 -15.01 7.61 -36.65
CA ALA A 764 -16.30 7.01 -36.97
C ALA A 764 -16.13 5.50 -37.13
N VAL A 765 -17.16 4.74 -36.76
CA VAL A 765 -17.15 3.28 -36.88
C VAL A 765 -18.49 2.75 -37.35
N ARG A 766 -18.43 1.75 -38.25
CA ARG A 766 -19.55 0.87 -38.59
C ARG A 766 -19.32 -0.47 -37.88
N ALA A 767 -20.05 -0.72 -36.80
CA ALA A 767 -19.89 -1.95 -36.03
C ALA A 767 -20.98 -2.97 -36.40
N SER A 768 -20.55 -4.06 -37.04
CA SER A 768 -21.43 -5.16 -37.46
C SER A 768 -21.20 -6.44 -36.65
N SER A 769 -20.12 -6.48 -35.87
CA SER A 769 -19.69 -7.63 -35.08
C SER A 769 -19.10 -7.19 -33.73
N LEU A 770 -18.99 -8.14 -32.79
CA LEU A 770 -18.28 -7.92 -31.54
C LEU A 770 -16.79 -7.58 -31.77
N GLU A 771 -16.18 -8.12 -32.83
CA GLU A 771 -14.80 -7.82 -33.17
C GLU A 771 -14.61 -6.35 -33.59
N ASP A 772 -15.58 -5.77 -34.31
CA ASP A 772 -15.58 -4.34 -34.64
C ASP A 772 -15.70 -3.47 -33.38
N VAL A 773 -16.52 -3.88 -32.40
CA VAL A 773 -16.64 -3.18 -31.10
C VAL A 773 -15.33 -3.20 -30.34
N LEU A 774 -14.66 -4.36 -30.28
CA LEU A 774 -13.37 -4.49 -29.62
C LEU A 774 -12.26 -3.73 -30.36
N ARG A 775 -12.26 -3.72 -31.69
CA ARG A 775 -11.35 -2.89 -32.50
C ARG A 775 -11.57 -1.40 -32.23
N CYS A 776 -12.84 -0.97 -32.25
CA CYS A 776 -13.24 0.40 -31.95
C CYS A 776 -12.75 0.83 -30.56
N ARG A 777 -13.03 0.04 -29.53
CA ARG A 777 -12.57 0.30 -28.16
C ARG A 777 -11.05 0.51 -28.11
N ARG A 778 -10.27 -0.38 -28.73
CA ARG A 778 -8.79 -0.26 -28.79
C ARG A 778 -8.33 1.02 -29.49
N GLU A 779 -8.88 1.32 -30.67
CA GLU A 779 -8.48 2.50 -31.45
C GLU A 779 -8.85 3.80 -30.74
N VAL A 780 -10.03 3.85 -30.10
CA VAL A 780 -10.48 4.99 -29.31
C VAL A 780 -9.61 5.17 -28.06
N SER A 781 -9.27 4.10 -27.33
CA SER A 781 -8.35 4.17 -26.17
C SER A 781 -7.01 4.82 -26.54
N ILE A 782 -6.47 4.49 -27.72
CA ILE A 782 -5.21 5.09 -28.22
C ILE A 782 -5.35 6.60 -28.43
N GLN A 783 -6.49 7.06 -28.96
CA GLN A 783 -6.73 8.49 -29.20
C GLN A 783 -7.03 9.25 -27.92
N VAL A 784 -7.87 8.69 -27.04
CA VAL A 784 -8.20 9.27 -25.72
C VAL A 784 -6.94 9.49 -24.91
N ALA A 785 -5.94 8.58 -24.96
CA ALA A 785 -4.67 8.78 -24.26
C ALA A 785 -3.90 10.04 -24.71
N LYS A 786 -4.08 10.48 -25.95
CA LYS A 786 -3.32 11.59 -26.57
C LYS A 786 -4.09 12.90 -26.61
N LYS A 787 -5.35 12.88 -27.05
CA LYS A 787 -6.24 14.06 -27.20
C LYS A 787 -7.66 13.75 -26.71
N ARG A 788 -8.53 14.75 -26.61
CA ARG A 788 -9.97 14.50 -26.44
C ARG A 788 -10.49 13.76 -27.67
N CYS A 789 -11.30 12.72 -27.49
CA CYS A 789 -11.77 11.88 -28.59
C CYS A 789 -13.30 11.82 -28.64
N TRP A 790 -13.84 11.91 -29.85
CA TRP A 790 -15.25 11.72 -30.16
C TRP A 790 -15.41 10.54 -31.12
N LEU A 791 -16.31 9.61 -30.82
CA LEU A 791 -16.69 8.51 -31.69
C LEU A 791 -18.08 8.76 -32.29
N LEU A 792 -18.17 8.67 -33.61
CA LEU A 792 -19.40 8.60 -34.37
C LEU A 792 -19.73 7.13 -34.66
N ALA A 793 -20.57 6.52 -33.84
CA ALA A 793 -21.05 5.16 -34.04
C ALA A 793 -22.20 5.18 -35.06
N LEU A 794 -21.91 4.68 -36.27
CA LEU A 794 -22.88 4.65 -37.36
C LEU A 794 -23.91 3.54 -37.09
N GLN A 795 -25.18 3.91 -37.27
CA GLN A 795 -26.34 3.03 -37.11
C GLN A 795 -27.19 3.09 -38.38
N ASP A 796 -26.75 2.38 -39.42
CA ASP A 796 -27.49 2.18 -40.67
C ASP A 796 -28.18 0.78 -40.69
N GLN A 797 -28.99 0.49 -41.71
CA GLN A 797 -29.72 -0.78 -41.83
C GLN A 797 -28.77 -1.98 -41.89
N GLY A 798 -28.75 -2.79 -40.82
CA GLY A 798 -27.91 -4.00 -40.69
C GLY A 798 -26.83 -3.92 -39.60
N GLU A 799 -26.59 -2.75 -39.01
CA GLU A 799 -25.59 -2.54 -37.96
C GLU A 799 -26.25 -2.70 -36.57
N THR A 800 -26.07 -3.85 -35.92
CA THR A 800 -26.68 -4.15 -34.60
C THR A 800 -25.81 -3.77 -33.41
N PHE A 801 -24.55 -3.34 -33.64
CA PHE A 801 -23.57 -3.10 -32.58
C PHE A 801 -23.18 -1.62 -32.39
N ALA A 802 -23.88 -0.67 -33.01
CA ALA A 802 -23.59 0.76 -32.86
C ALA A 802 -23.65 1.24 -31.40
N GLU A 803 -24.68 0.80 -30.66
CA GLU A 803 -24.82 1.06 -29.21
C GLU A 803 -23.69 0.43 -28.41
N ALA A 804 -23.27 -0.78 -28.75
CA ALA A 804 -22.17 -1.47 -28.09
C ALA A 804 -20.82 -0.79 -28.37
N ALA A 805 -20.58 -0.30 -29.59
CA ALA A 805 -19.39 0.46 -29.94
C ALA A 805 -19.35 1.83 -29.23
N ALA A 806 -20.48 2.54 -29.18
CA ALA A 806 -20.59 3.80 -28.44
C ALA A 806 -20.39 3.58 -26.93
N ALA A 807 -21.01 2.55 -26.35
CA ALA A 807 -20.81 2.19 -24.95
C ALA A 807 -19.34 1.86 -24.66
N ALA A 808 -18.70 1.06 -25.53
CA ALA A 808 -17.29 0.71 -25.38
C ALA A 808 -16.34 1.91 -25.52
N ALA A 809 -16.68 2.90 -26.35
CA ALA A 809 -15.94 4.14 -26.48
C ALA A 809 -16.10 5.08 -25.27
N ILE A 810 -17.32 5.18 -24.73
CA ILE A 810 -17.60 5.91 -23.50
C ILE A 810 -16.88 5.26 -22.31
N GLU A 811 -16.87 3.93 -22.25
CA GLU A 811 -16.15 3.15 -21.22
C GLU A 811 -14.66 3.53 -21.17
N VAL A 812 -14.05 3.83 -22.31
CA VAL A 812 -12.64 4.22 -22.40
C VAL A 812 -12.41 5.74 -22.43
N GLY A 813 -13.42 6.54 -22.06
CA GLY A 813 -13.28 7.99 -21.84
C GLY A 813 -13.46 8.87 -23.07
N ALA A 814 -13.98 8.34 -24.18
CA ALA A 814 -14.39 9.16 -25.32
C ALA A 814 -15.84 9.66 -25.16
N HIS A 815 -16.17 10.72 -25.88
CA HIS A 815 -17.56 11.07 -26.14
C HIS A 815 -18.06 10.22 -27.30
N ALA A 816 -19.29 9.73 -27.27
CA ALA A 816 -19.86 8.95 -28.37
C ALA A 816 -21.22 9.48 -28.80
N ILE A 817 -21.43 9.50 -30.12
CA ILE A 817 -22.69 9.87 -30.76
C ILE A 817 -23.12 8.71 -31.63
N ILE A 818 -24.38 8.27 -31.49
CA ILE A 818 -24.98 7.22 -32.32
C ILE A 818 -25.93 7.88 -33.32
N GLY A 819 -25.84 7.51 -34.60
CA GLY A 819 -26.76 7.99 -35.62
C GLY A 819 -26.52 7.36 -36.98
N SER A 820 -27.48 7.52 -37.90
CA SER A 820 -27.27 7.08 -39.29
C SER A 820 -26.18 7.92 -39.95
N ALA A 821 -25.50 7.37 -40.96
CA ALA A 821 -24.45 8.12 -41.68
C ALA A 821 -25.00 9.41 -42.31
N SER A 822 -26.26 9.38 -42.78
CA SER A 822 -26.94 10.56 -43.31
C SER A 822 -27.21 11.63 -42.25
N ALA A 823 -27.60 11.23 -41.03
CA ALA A 823 -27.86 12.16 -39.93
C ALA A 823 -26.56 12.77 -39.41
N LEU A 824 -25.51 11.97 -39.30
CA LEU A 824 -24.21 12.40 -38.81
C LEU A 824 -23.43 13.21 -39.84
N SER A 825 -23.58 12.94 -41.14
CA SER A 825 -23.00 13.77 -42.21
C SER A 825 -23.69 15.13 -42.30
N ALA A 826 -25.02 15.19 -42.10
CA ALA A 826 -25.75 16.46 -41.99
C ALA A 826 -25.31 17.28 -40.75
N VAL A 827 -24.98 16.61 -39.64
CA VAL A 827 -24.35 17.24 -38.48
C VAL A 827 -22.90 17.64 -38.78
N ALA A 828 -22.15 16.87 -39.57
CA ALA A 828 -20.77 17.13 -39.97
C ALA A 828 -20.62 18.37 -40.87
N GLU A 829 -21.56 18.60 -41.80
CA GLU A 829 -21.67 19.89 -42.51
C GLU A 829 -21.86 21.06 -41.53
N GLY A 830 -22.53 20.82 -40.40
CA GLY A 830 -22.61 21.74 -39.27
C GLY A 830 -21.35 21.81 -38.39
N LEU A 831 -20.60 20.70 -38.20
CA LEU A 831 -19.40 20.61 -37.34
C LEU A 831 -18.23 21.50 -37.79
N GLY A 832 -18.22 21.94 -39.06
CA GLY A 832 -17.38 23.05 -39.51
C GLY A 832 -17.68 24.40 -38.84
N HIS A 833 -18.67 24.43 -37.93
CA HIS A 833 -19.21 25.59 -37.23
C HIS A 833 -19.40 25.38 -35.70
N PHE A 834 -18.82 24.36 -35.05
CA PHE A 834 -18.98 24.15 -33.59
C PHE A 834 -17.70 24.40 -32.77
N THR A 835 -17.84 25.05 -31.60
CA THR A 835 -16.77 25.28 -30.61
C THR A 835 -17.06 24.65 -29.24
N ASN A 836 -16.08 23.88 -28.78
CA ASN A 836 -15.66 23.36 -27.47
C ASN A 836 -16.58 23.03 -26.27
N ASP A 837 -17.83 23.47 -26.15
CA ASP A 837 -18.62 23.20 -24.92
C ASP A 837 -20.06 22.70 -25.14
N GLN A 838 -20.31 21.94 -26.23
CA GLN A 838 -21.51 21.09 -26.34
C GLN A 838 -21.16 19.65 -26.67
#